data_AF-A0AAW0GYP2-F1
#
_entry.id   AF-A0AAW0GYP2-F1
#
_cell.length_a   1.000
_cell.length_b   1.000
_cell.length_c   1.000
_cell.angle_alpha   90.00
_cell.angle_beta   90.00
_cell.angle_gamma   90.00
#
_symmetry.space_group_name_H-M   'P 1'
#
loop_
_entity.id
_entity.type
_entity.pdbx_description
1 polymer ?
#
loop_
_entity_poly.entity_id
_entity_poly.type
_entity_poly.pdbx_seq_one_letter_code
_entity_poly.pdbx_strand_id
1 'polypeptide(L)'
;MGKYVSLEGFAQPVAIFLGVPFAKPPLGSLRFAPPQPAEPWSFVKNATSYPPMCSQDAVTGKLVHDLLTNRKEKIDLEFSEDCLYLNIYTPANLMKKNRDRLPVMMWIHGGGLVVGGASTYDGLALSAHENVVVVAIQYRLGIWGFFSTGDEHSRGNWGHLDQVAALRWIQNNIASFGGDPGSVTIFGESAGSESVSVLVLSPLAKNLFHRAISESSVVFTSGLFMKDVSSLTKKVAVTAGCKTTTSAVLVHCLRQKTEDELMEVTLKMNFLKFDLQEDTQETVLGLDLQEVSVDETAPKRGGGYLLSEDEAILGSCHVSPTLCDDTLEKYYPFTPTVIDGVVLPKAPEEILAEKNFNTVPFIVGINKQEFAWILPTNIPEGGIPAAMEEYSMDTDDPVRNRALFLELIADVMFGVPSVIVSRDYRDAGATTYMYEFQYHPSFSSDSKPKTVMGDHGDELYSVFGAPILREEEINLSKMVMKFWANFARNGNPNGEGLPHWPEYDQKEGYLKIGVPTQEAHRLKDKEVAFWTELRANEAAERSTQRHPSSPPIVNTVQGKVLGKYVSLEGFPQPVAIFLGVPFAKPPLGSLRFTPPQPAEPWSFVKNATSYPPMCSQDPAAGKLLSSLFTNRKESIPLQFSEDCLYLNIYTPADLTKSMRL
;
A
#
# COMPACT_ATOMS: atom_id res chain seq x y z
N MET A 1 13.39 -25.43 -22.76
CA MET A 1 14.77 -25.80 -22.36
C MET A 1 15.13 -24.96 -21.14
N GLY A 2 15.70 -25.57 -20.11
CA GLY A 2 16.27 -24.87 -18.94
C GLY A 2 17.79 -25.07 -18.88
N LYS A 3 18.43 -24.57 -17.82
CA LYS A 3 19.87 -24.76 -17.56
C LYS A 3 20.10 -25.54 -16.26
N TYR A 4 21.24 -26.19 -16.13
CA TYR A 4 21.67 -26.84 -14.88
C TYR A 4 22.79 -26.03 -14.24
N VAL A 5 22.71 -25.83 -12.93
CA VAL A 5 23.75 -25.16 -12.14
C VAL A 5 24.16 -26.07 -10.99
N SER A 6 25.46 -26.30 -10.86
CA SER A 6 26.04 -27.06 -9.75
C SER A 6 26.38 -26.13 -8.60
N LEU A 7 26.07 -26.55 -7.37
CA LEU A 7 26.44 -25.86 -6.14
C LEU A 7 27.49 -26.68 -5.40
N GLU A 8 28.53 -26.02 -4.88
CA GLU A 8 29.60 -26.70 -4.13
C GLU A 8 29.02 -27.45 -2.92
N GLY A 9 29.47 -28.69 -2.72
CA GLY A 9 28.96 -29.56 -1.65
C GLY A 9 27.71 -30.37 -2.03
N PHE A 10 27.11 -30.16 -3.21
CA PHE A 10 25.94 -30.90 -3.68
C PHE A 10 26.27 -31.73 -4.92
N ALA A 11 25.95 -33.03 -4.88
CA ALA A 11 26.22 -33.95 -5.99
C ALA A 11 25.24 -33.78 -7.17
N GLN A 12 23.98 -33.42 -6.88
CA GLN A 12 22.94 -33.23 -7.87
C GLN A 12 22.86 -31.74 -8.26
N PRO A 13 23.00 -31.38 -9.55
CA PRO A 13 22.80 -30.00 -9.98
C PRO A 13 21.32 -29.62 -9.93
N VAL A 14 21.06 -28.33 -9.69
CA VAL A 14 19.72 -27.73 -9.72
C VAL A 14 19.36 -27.37 -11.16
N ALA A 15 18.17 -27.77 -11.60
CA ALA A 15 17.62 -27.33 -12.88
C ALA A 15 16.90 -26.00 -12.70
N ILE A 16 17.23 -25.04 -13.55
CA ILE A 16 16.74 -23.67 -13.50
C ILE A 16 16.02 -23.34 -14.81
N PHE A 17 14.81 -22.80 -14.69
CA PHE A 17 13.99 -22.30 -15.79
C PHE A 17 13.66 -20.84 -15.52
N LEU A 18 14.15 -19.94 -16.37
CA LEU A 18 13.99 -18.50 -16.24
C LEU A 18 13.04 -17.97 -17.31
N GLY A 19 12.13 -17.07 -16.95
CA GLY A 19 11.23 -16.43 -17.90
C GLY A 19 10.17 -17.37 -18.48
N VAL A 20 9.56 -18.22 -17.65
CA VAL A 20 8.45 -19.09 -18.09
C VAL A 20 7.15 -18.28 -18.05
N PRO A 21 6.46 -18.07 -19.19
CA PRO A 21 5.22 -17.29 -19.21
C PRO A 21 4.09 -18.07 -18.55
N PHE A 22 3.42 -17.46 -17.58
CA PHE A 22 2.24 -18.05 -16.94
C PHE A 22 0.92 -17.42 -17.42
N ALA A 23 0.99 -16.24 -18.02
CA ALA A 23 -0.15 -15.52 -18.57
C ALA A 23 0.19 -14.88 -19.94
N LYS A 24 -0.84 -14.46 -20.66
CA LYS A 24 -0.73 -13.65 -21.87
C LYS A 24 -0.20 -12.26 -21.51
N PRO A 25 0.69 -11.65 -22.33
CA PRO A 25 1.17 -10.30 -22.10
C PRO A 25 -0.01 -9.32 -21.95
N PRO A 26 -0.09 -8.52 -20.88
CA PRO A 26 -1.23 -7.66 -20.56
C PRO A 26 -1.23 -6.34 -21.35
N LEU A 27 -0.96 -6.43 -22.66
CA LEU A 27 -0.75 -5.28 -23.54
C LEU A 27 -2.07 -4.72 -24.11
N GLY A 28 -2.08 -3.42 -24.40
CA GLY A 28 -3.18 -2.75 -25.09
C GLY A 28 -4.52 -2.88 -24.34
N SER A 29 -5.49 -3.57 -24.95
CA SER A 29 -6.82 -3.76 -24.34
C SER A 29 -6.80 -4.66 -23.10
N LEU A 30 -5.73 -5.44 -22.88
CA LEU A 30 -5.54 -6.27 -21.69
C LEU A 30 -4.94 -5.50 -20.51
N ARG A 31 -4.54 -4.24 -20.69
CA ARG A 31 -4.19 -3.36 -19.58
C ARG A 31 -5.42 -3.09 -18.70
N PHE A 32 -5.27 -3.11 -17.38
CA PHE A 32 -6.38 -3.00 -16.42
C PHE A 32 -7.47 -4.06 -16.63
N ALA A 33 -7.06 -5.30 -16.87
CA ALA A 33 -7.93 -6.45 -16.99
C ALA A 33 -7.32 -7.67 -16.30
N PRO A 34 -8.13 -8.67 -15.91
CA PRO A 34 -7.61 -9.93 -15.37
C PRO A 34 -6.63 -10.61 -16.34
N PRO A 35 -5.57 -11.27 -15.85
CA PRO A 35 -4.65 -12.01 -16.70
C PRO A 35 -5.37 -13.13 -17.44
N GLN A 36 -5.04 -13.31 -18.72
CA GLN A 36 -5.52 -14.44 -19.52
C GLN A 36 -4.45 -15.53 -19.59
N PRO A 37 -4.81 -16.81 -19.79
CA PRO A 37 -3.83 -17.87 -19.98
C PRO A 37 -2.85 -17.56 -21.12
N ALA A 38 -1.59 -17.94 -20.95
CA ALA A 38 -0.60 -17.82 -22.01
C ALA A 38 -1.00 -18.65 -23.24
N GLU A 39 -0.74 -18.12 -24.44
CA GLU A 39 -0.98 -18.85 -25.69
C GLU A 39 -0.02 -20.06 -25.78
N PRO A 40 -0.49 -21.24 -26.22
CA PRO A 40 0.37 -22.40 -26.39
C PRO A 40 1.39 -22.16 -27.51
N TRP A 41 2.58 -22.73 -27.36
CA TRP A 41 3.65 -22.65 -28.36
C TRP A 41 4.01 -24.04 -28.91
N SER A 42 4.38 -24.11 -30.19
CA SER A 42 4.60 -25.39 -30.89
C SER A 42 6.02 -25.97 -30.76
N PHE A 43 7.01 -25.14 -30.41
CA PHE A 43 8.43 -25.54 -30.32
C PHE A 43 8.94 -25.52 -28.87
N VAL A 44 10.14 -26.04 -28.62
CA VAL A 44 10.75 -25.95 -27.29
C VAL A 44 11.14 -24.49 -26.99
N LYS A 45 10.36 -23.81 -26.14
CA LYS A 45 10.68 -22.47 -25.65
C LYS A 45 11.98 -22.48 -24.84
N ASN A 46 12.88 -21.54 -25.11
CA ASN A 46 14.11 -21.38 -24.32
C ASN A 46 13.81 -20.56 -23.06
N ALA A 47 14.10 -21.12 -21.88
CA ALA A 47 13.83 -20.54 -20.57
C ALA A 47 15.14 -20.47 -19.76
N THR A 48 16.16 -19.82 -20.32
CA THR A 48 17.51 -19.72 -19.74
C THR A 48 17.95 -18.29 -19.42
N SER A 49 17.12 -17.30 -19.75
CA SER A 49 17.38 -15.86 -19.56
C SER A 49 16.33 -15.26 -18.64
N TYR A 50 16.73 -14.28 -17.82
CA TYR A 50 15.79 -13.58 -16.97
C TYR A 50 14.74 -12.82 -17.80
N PRO A 51 13.46 -12.82 -17.40
CA PRO A 51 12.43 -12.03 -18.04
C PRO A 51 12.58 -10.55 -17.66
N PRO A 52 11.96 -9.63 -18.42
CA PRO A 52 11.78 -8.25 -17.99
C PRO A 52 11.07 -8.17 -16.62
N MET A 53 11.46 -7.19 -15.82
CA MET A 53 10.67 -6.70 -14.71
C MET A 53 9.46 -5.91 -15.22
N CYS A 54 8.37 -5.90 -14.43
CA CYS A 54 7.21 -5.10 -14.80
C CYS A 54 7.58 -3.61 -14.82
N SER A 55 6.94 -2.84 -15.70
CA SER A 55 7.13 -1.39 -15.82
C SER A 55 7.09 -0.71 -14.45
N GLN A 56 8.18 -0.06 -14.09
CA GLN A 56 8.40 0.64 -12.82
C GLN A 56 9.51 1.69 -13.01
N ASP A 57 9.71 2.59 -12.04
CA ASP A 57 10.85 3.50 -12.09
C ASP A 57 12.16 2.69 -12.09
N ALA A 58 12.89 2.75 -13.21
CA ALA A 58 14.10 1.95 -13.41
C ALA A 58 15.22 2.31 -12.43
N VAL A 59 15.30 3.56 -11.97
CA VAL A 59 16.34 3.99 -11.01
C VAL A 59 16.05 3.38 -9.64
N THR A 60 14.82 3.60 -9.15
CA THR A 60 14.38 3.09 -7.85
C THR A 60 14.31 1.56 -7.85
N GLY A 61 13.79 0.94 -8.91
CA GLY A 61 13.74 -0.52 -9.06
C GLY A 61 15.12 -1.17 -9.05
N LYS A 62 16.11 -0.55 -9.70
CA LYS A 62 17.51 -1.01 -9.64
C LYS A 62 18.12 -0.84 -8.26
N LEU A 63 17.84 0.27 -7.58
CA LEU A 63 18.29 0.49 -6.19
C LEU A 63 17.73 -0.59 -5.26
N VAL A 64 16.42 -0.86 -5.33
CA VAL A 64 15.77 -1.92 -4.54
C VAL A 64 16.34 -3.30 -4.88
N HIS A 65 16.61 -3.57 -6.16
CA HIS A 65 17.29 -4.80 -6.57
C HIS A 65 18.67 -4.93 -5.93
N ASP A 66 19.52 -3.91 -6.04
CA ASP A 66 20.89 -3.92 -5.53
C ASP A 66 20.92 -4.06 -3.98
N LEU A 67 19.91 -3.52 -3.28
CA LEU A 67 19.80 -3.56 -1.82
C LEU A 67 19.26 -4.87 -1.25
N LEU A 68 18.48 -5.65 -2.03
CA LEU A 68 17.78 -6.85 -1.52
C LEU A 68 18.24 -8.15 -2.19
N THR A 69 19.03 -8.07 -3.25
CA THR A 69 19.51 -9.25 -3.98
C THR A 69 20.39 -10.14 -3.10
N ASN A 70 20.12 -11.45 -3.11
CA ASN A 70 21.00 -12.45 -2.47
C ASN A 70 22.12 -12.92 -3.41
N ARG A 71 22.35 -12.24 -4.54
CA ARG A 71 23.34 -12.61 -5.56
C ARG A 71 24.62 -11.81 -5.39
N LYS A 72 25.77 -12.43 -5.69
CA LYS A 72 27.04 -11.72 -5.91
C LYS A 72 27.14 -11.10 -7.31
N GLU A 73 26.52 -11.76 -8.28
CA GLU A 73 26.57 -11.35 -9.69
C GLU A 73 25.51 -10.29 -9.96
N LYS A 74 25.90 -9.24 -10.67
CA LYS A 74 24.94 -8.27 -11.20
C LYS A 74 24.19 -8.89 -12.38
N ILE A 75 22.88 -8.67 -12.42
CA ILE A 75 22.05 -9.04 -13.56
C ILE A 75 21.63 -7.77 -14.30
N ASP A 76 21.60 -7.84 -15.63
CA ASP A 76 21.04 -6.77 -16.43
C ASP A 76 19.52 -6.81 -16.31
N LEU A 77 18.94 -5.69 -15.89
CA LEU A 77 17.50 -5.54 -15.68
C LEU A 77 16.88 -4.81 -16.86
N GLU A 78 15.87 -5.42 -17.46
CA GLU A 78 14.98 -4.82 -18.45
C GLU A 78 13.61 -4.60 -17.82
N PHE A 79 12.87 -3.59 -18.28
CA PHE A 79 11.52 -3.27 -17.79
C PHE A 79 10.53 -3.28 -18.96
N SER A 80 9.37 -3.90 -18.79
CA SER A 80 8.33 -3.99 -19.83
C SER A 80 6.94 -4.27 -19.25
N GLU A 81 5.88 -3.88 -19.96
CA GLU A 81 4.51 -4.36 -19.69
C GLU A 81 4.36 -5.88 -19.94
N ASP A 82 5.15 -6.44 -20.85
CA ASP A 82 5.26 -7.89 -21.04
C ASP A 82 6.19 -8.46 -19.96
N CYS A 83 5.62 -8.67 -18.78
CA CYS A 83 6.38 -9.10 -17.58
C CYS A 83 5.77 -10.30 -16.83
N LEU A 84 4.68 -10.92 -17.30
CA LEU A 84 3.99 -12.00 -16.58
C LEU A 84 4.68 -13.36 -16.72
N TYR A 85 5.84 -13.47 -16.09
CA TYR A 85 6.73 -14.61 -16.09
C TYR A 85 7.04 -15.11 -14.67
N LEU A 86 7.49 -16.36 -14.59
CA LEU A 86 8.02 -16.95 -13.36
C LEU A 86 9.34 -17.67 -13.61
N ASN A 87 10.14 -17.77 -12.56
CA ASN A 87 11.42 -18.47 -12.51
C ASN A 87 11.28 -19.71 -11.60
N ILE A 88 11.84 -20.85 -12.00
CA ILE A 88 11.74 -22.12 -11.26
C ILE A 88 13.15 -22.66 -10.99
N TYR A 89 13.40 -23.03 -9.75
CA TYR A 89 14.62 -23.69 -9.28
C TYR A 89 14.22 -25.04 -8.67
N THR A 90 14.64 -26.14 -9.30
CA THR A 90 14.29 -27.50 -8.84
C THR A 90 15.54 -28.35 -8.61
N PRO A 91 15.69 -28.95 -7.41
CA PRO A 91 16.79 -29.86 -7.10
C PRO A 91 16.45 -31.30 -7.51
N ALA A 92 15.22 -31.55 -7.98
CA ALA A 92 14.74 -32.86 -8.36
C ALA A 92 15.54 -33.40 -9.55
N ASN A 93 15.89 -34.68 -9.50
CA ASN A 93 16.49 -35.36 -10.65
C ASN A 93 15.40 -35.65 -11.70
N LEU A 94 15.26 -34.75 -12.67
CA LEU A 94 14.23 -34.81 -13.72
C LEU A 94 14.38 -36.01 -14.68
N MET A 95 15.53 -36.69 -14.66
CA MET A 95 15.83 -37.88 -15.47
C MET A 95 15.33 -39.19 -14.83
N LYS A 96 14.97 -39.18 -13.54
CA LYS A 96 14.47 -40.34 -12.81
C LYS A 96 13.02 -40.66 -13.22
N LYS A 97 12.72 -41.93 -13.53
CA LYS A 97 11.38 -42.37 -13.98
C LYS A 97 10.28 -42.16 -12.93
N ASN A 98 10.58 -42.45 -11.66
CA ASN A 98 9.73 -42.10 -10.52
C ASN A 98 10.30 -40.83 -9.88
N ARG A 99 9.76 -39.69 -10.29
CA ARG A 99 10.18 -38.39 -9.79
C ARG A 99 9.73 -38.24 -8.33
N ASP A 100 10.63 -37.71 -7.51
CA ASP A 100 10.29 -37.30 -6.16
C ASP A 100 9.31 -36.11 -6.27
N ARG A 101 8.34 -36.04 -5.35
CA ARG A 101 7.36 -34.94 -5.27
C ARG A 101 7.77 -34.04 -4.11
N LEU A 102 8.47 -32.97 -4.42
CA LEU A 102 9.05 -32.07 -3.44
C LEU A 102 8.07 -30.95 -3.06
N PRO A 103 8.09 -30.47 -1.81
CA PRO A 103 7.37 -29.25 -1.43
C PRO A 103 7.76 -28.08 -2.34
N VAL A 104 6.77 -27.24 -2.65
CA VAL A 104 6.93 -26.07 -3.52
C VAL A 104 6.83 -24.82 -2.67
N MET A 105 7.79 -23.90 -2.82
CA MET A 105 7.78 -22.59 -2.18
C MET A 105 7.69 -21.51 -3.25
N MET A 106 6.57 -20.80 -3.29
CA MET A 106 6.29 -19.73 -4.24
C MET A 106 6.57 -18.37 -3.60
N TRP A 107 7.60 -17.68 -4.10
CA TRP A 107 8.02 -16.35 -3.67
C TRP A 107 7.25 -15.24 -4.38
N ILE A 108 6.72 -14.31 -3.59
CA ILE A 108 6.12 -13.05 -4.04
C ILE A 108 6.99 -11.90 -3.52
N HIS A 109 7.60 -11.14 -4.42
CA HIS A 109 8.52 -10.07 -4.04
C HIS A 109 7.80 -8.84 -3.47
N GLY A 110 8.50 -8.11 -2.60
CA GLY A 110 8.11 -6.80 -2.08
C GLY A 110 8.38 -5.64 -3.06
N GLY A 111 8.39 -4.41 -2.52
CA GLY A 111 8.57 -3.17 -3.30
C GLY A 111 7.34 -2.27 -3.34
N GLY A 112 6.53 -2.25 -2.28
CA GLY A 112 5.39 -1.33 -2.15
C GLY A 112 4.29 -1.48 -3.21
N LEU A 113 4.21 -2.64 -3.88
CA LEU A 113 3.34 -2.89 -5.04
C LEU A 113 3.67 -2.05 -6.30
N VAL A 114 4.76 -1.27 -6.27
CA VAL A 114 5.11 -0.29 -7.32
C VAL A 114 6.47 -0.54 -7.97
N VAL A 115 7.40 -1.21 -7.28
CA VAL A 115 8.71 -1.66 -7.79
C VAL A 115 9.00 -3.11 -7.37
N GLY A 116 10.11 -3.67 -7.84
CA GLY A 116 10.61 -5.00 -7.51
C GLY A 116 10.57 -5.98 -8.67
N GLY A 117 11.11 -7.18 -8.45
CA GLY A 117 11.01 -8.26 -9.41
C GLY A 117 11.56 -9.60 -8.95
N ALA A 118 11.01 -10.69 -9.49
CA ALA A 118 11.37 -12.07 -9.22
C ALA A 118 12.86 -12.37 -9.43
N SER A 119 13.47 -11.77 -10.43
CA SER A 119 14.87 -12.02 -10.81
C SER A 119 15.88 -11.55 -9.75
N THR A 120 15.47 -10.66 -8.84
CA THR A 120 16.26 -10.23 -7.67
C THR A 120 16.62 -11.39 -6.76
N TYR A 121 15.76 -12.41 -6.67
CA TYR A 121 15.89 -13.49 -5.71
C TYR A 121 16.37 -14.77 -6.41
N ASP A 122 17.54 -15.25 -6.02
CA ASP A 122 18.07 -16.55 -6.44
C ASP A 122 17.58 -17.66 -5.52
N GLY A 123 16.75 -18.54 -6.06
CA GLY A 123 16.25 -19.72 -5.35
C GLY A 123 17.24 -20.87 -5.27
N LEU A 124 18.44 -20.77 -5.86
CA LEU A 124 19.42 -21.86 -5.95
C LEU A 124 19.81 -22.43 -4.59
N ALA A 125 20.19 -21.58 -3.63
CA ALA A 125 20.68 -22.03 -2.32
C ALA A 125 19.55 -22.69 -1.52
N LEU A 126 18.41 -22.03 -1.37
CA LEU A 126 17.25 -22.58 -0.67
C LEU A 126 16.79 -23.91 -1.31
N SER A 127 16.75 -23.98 -2.65
CA SER A 127 16.37 -25.19 -3.37
C SER A 127 17.34 -26.36 -3.11
N ALA A 128 18.64 -26.12 -3.22
CA ALA A 128 19.67 -27.15 -3.01
C ALA A 128 19.77 -27.61 -1.55
N HIS A 129 19.86 -26.66 -0.61
CA HIS A 129 20.05 -26.96 0.81
C HIS A 129 18.86 -27.70 1.41
N GLU A 130 17.64 -27.30 1.04
CA GLU A 130 16.43 -27.82 1.66
C GLU A 130 15.64 -28.77 0.76
N ASN A 131 16.14 -29.09 -0.42
CA ASN A 131 15.50 -30.04 -1.33
C ASN A 131 14.01 -29.69 -1.59
N VAL A 132 13.75 -28.41 -1.88
CA VAL A 132 12.44 -27.85 -2.22
C VAL A 132 12.46 -27.22 -3.61
N VAL A 133 11.31 -27.17 -4.28
CA VAL A 133 11.16 -26.42 -5.53
C VAL A 133 10.84 -24.97 -5.19
N VAL A 134 11.71 -24.04 -5.60
CA VAL A 134 11.48 -22.60 -5.40
C VAL A 134 10.95 -21.99 -6.70
N VAL A 135 9.86 -21.24 -6.61
CA VAL A 135 9.24 -20.54 -7.75
C VAL A 135 9.13 -19.06 -7.43
N ALA A 136 9.85 -18.19 -8.14
CA ALA A 136 9.74 -16.75 -7.98
C ALA A 136 8.89 -16.15 -9.09
N ILE A 137 7.85 -15.41 -8.75
CA ILE A 137 6.87 -14.89 -9.72
C ILE A 137 6.95 -13.37 -9.88
N GLN A 138 6.63 -12.91 -11.08
CA GLN A 138 6.32 -11.51 -11.36
C GLN A 138 4.81 -11.28 -11.25
N TYR A 139 4.42 -10.04 -10.97
CA TYR A 139 3.05 -9.56 -11.04
C TYR A 139 3.06 -8.08 -11.46
N ARG A 140 1.99 -7.59 -12.12
CA ARG A 140 1.92 -6.17 -12.51
C ARG A 140 2.01 -5.25 -11.29
N LEU A 141 2.73 -4.15 -11.45
CA LEU A 141 3.03 -3.16 -10.41
C LEU A 141 2.40 -1.80 -10.73
N GLY A 142 2.32 -0.93 -9.72
CA GLY A 142 1.95 0.47 -9.87
C GLY A 142 0.59 0.66 -10.55
N ILE A 143 0.53 1.62 -11.47
CA ILE A 143 -0.68 1.92 -12.25
C ILE A 143 -1.17 0.65 -12.98
N TRP A 144 -0.27 -0.12 -13.60
CA TRP A 144 -0.64 -1.33 -14.35
C TRP A 144 -1.27 -2.42 -13.47
N GLY A 145 -0.80 -2.55 -12.23
CA GLY A 145 -1.21 -3.59 -11.29
C GLY A 145 -2.41 -3.22 -10.43
N PHE A 146 -2.57 -1.95 -10.07
CA PHE A 146 -3.43 -1.57 -8.95
C PHE A 146 -4.31 -0.35 -9.23
N PHE A 147 -4.27 0.22 -10.44
CA PHE A 147 -5.20 1.30 -10.79
C PHE A 147 -6.67 0.82 -10.69
N SER A 148 -7.45 1.56 -9.90
CA SER A 148 -8.86 1.31 -9.67
C SER A 148 -9.70 2.57 -9.86
N THR A 149 -10.92 2.41 -10.38
CA THR A 149 -11.98 3.41 -10.42
C THR A 149 -13.02 3.22 -9.31
N GLY A 150 -12.89 2.18 -8.48
CA GLY A 150 -13.87 1.83 -7.46
C GLY A 150 -15.18 1.23 -8.02
N ASP A 151 -15.22 0.89 -9.31
CA ASP A 151 -16.39 0.34 -10.02
C ASP A 151 -16.00 -0.75 -11.02
N GLU A 152 -16.96 -1.27 -11.79
CA GLU A 152 -16.75 -2.39 -12.70
C GLU A 152 -15.81 -2.09 -13.88
N HIS A 153 -15.54 -0.82 -14.19
CA HIS A 153 -14.74 -0.45 -15.36
C HIS A 153 -13.24 -0.63 -15.13
N SER A 154 -12.78 -0.44 -13.89
CA SER A 154 -11.46 -0.83 -13.43
C SER A 154 -11.53 -1.14 -11.95
N ARG A 155 -11.87 -2.38 -11.60
CA ARG A 155 -12.01 -2.81 -10.21
C ARG A 155 -10.71 -2.66 -9.40
N GLY A 156 -9.56 -2.90 -10.04
CA GLY A 156 -8.24 -2.90 -9.39
C GLY A 156 -7.72 -4.32 -9.12
N ASN A 157 -6.71 -4.44 -8.27
CA ASN A 157 -6.10 -5.71 -7.84
C ASN A 157 -5.61 -6.61 -8.99
N TRP A 158 -5.21 -6.04 -10.13
CA TRP A 158 -4.70 -6.79 -11.28
C TRP A 158 -3.42 -7.56 -10.94
N GLY A 159 -2.53 -6.96 -10.14
CA GLY A 159 -1.33 -7.62 -9.63
C GLY A 159 -1.65 -8.86 -8.78
N HIS A 160 -2.64 -8.78 -7.89
CA HIS A 160 -3.08 -9.95 -7.12
C HIS A 160 -3.74 -11.02 -8.00
N LEU A 161 -4.48 -10.63 -9.03
CA LEU A 161 -5.01 -11.59 -10.00
C LEU A 161 -3.90 -12.28 -10.80
N ASP A 162 -2.78 -11.61 -11.06
CA ASP A 162 -1.58 -12.21 -11.65
C ASP A 162 -0.96 -13.26 -10.71
N GLN A 163 -0.89 -12.95 -9.41
CA GLN A 163 -0.41 -13.90 -8.39
C GLN A 163 -1.32 -15.15 -8.31
N VAL A 164 -2.64 -14.97 -8.35
CA VAL A 164 -3.60 -16.10 -8.44
C VAL A 164 -3.42 -16.89 -9.74
N ALA A 165 -3.17 -16.23 -10.87
CA ALA A 165 -2.93 -16.90 -12.14
C ALA A 165 -1.63 -17.73 -12.12
N ALA A 166 -0.56 -17.21 -11.52
CA ALA A 166 0.68 -17.94 -11.32
C ALA A 166 0.48 -19.17 -10.41
N LEU A 167 -0.30 -19.03 -9.33
CA LEU A 167 -0.69 -20.16 -8.47
C LEU A 167 -1.44 -21.25 -9.24
N ARG A 168 -2.41 -20.87 -10.09
CA ARG A 168 -3.13 -21.82 -10.97
C ARG A 168 -2.17 -22.50 -11.95
N TRP A 169 -1.20 -21.75 -12.48
CA TRP A 169 -0.17 -22.33 -13.34
C TRP A 169 0.68 -23.35 -12.58
N ILE A 170 1.11 -23.04 -11.35
CA ILE A 170 1.87 -23.96 -10.49
C ILE A 170 1.08 -25.24 -10.24
N GLN A 171 -0.19 -25.14 -9.84
CA GLN A 171 -1.08 -26.28 -9.62
C GLN A 171 -1.13 -27.22 -10.84
N ASN A 172 -1.21 -26.66 -12.04
CA ASN A 172 -1.33 -27.43 -13.28
C ASN A 172 0.00 -28.00 -13.81
N ASN A 173 1.15 -27.39 -13.46
CA ASN A 173 2.41 -27.66 -14.16
C ASN A 173 3.55 -28.14 -13.26
N ILE A 174 3.56 -27.82 -11.97
CA ILE A 174 4.76 -27.97 -11.11
C ILE A 174 5.20 -29.43 -10.93
N ALA A 175 4.27 -30.38 -11.06
CA ALA A 175 4.58 -31.81 -11.09
C ALA A 175 5.59 -32.19 -12.19
N SER A 176 5.59 -31.47 -13.32
CA SER A 176 6.54 -31.67 -14.40
C SER A 176 7.98 -31.27 -14.03
N PHE A 177 8.12 -30.44 -12.99
CA PHE A 177 9.38 -29.93 -12.45
C PHE A 177 9.79 -30.66 -11.15
N GLY A 178 9.08 -31.74 -10.78
CA GLY A 178 9.35 -32.50 -9.55
C GLY A 178 8.74 -31.89 -8.28
N GLY A 179 7.90 -30.87 -8.41
CA GLY A 179 7.15 -30.32 -7.27
C GLY A 179 5.85 -31.07 -7.00
N ASP A 180 5.37 -31.01 -5.76
CA ASP A 180 4.05 -31.49 -5.38
C ASP A 180 3.02 -30.36 -5.42
N PRO A 181 2.04 -30.37 -6.34
CA PRO A 181 0.96 -29.37 -6.32
C PRO A 181 0.11 -29.46 -5.04
N GLY A 182 0.12 -30.59 -4.32
CA GLY A 182 -0.55 -30.77 -3.02
C GLY A 182 0.23 -30.24 -1.81
N SER A 183 1.41 -29.64 -2.01
CA SER A 183 2.22 -29.06 -0.92
C SER A 183 2.91 -27.78 -1.39
N VAL A 184 2.10 -26.77 -1.69
CA VAL A 184 2.54 -25.42 -2.09
C VAL A 184 2.46 -24.46 -0.91
N THR A 185 3.57 -23.79 -0.61
CA THR A 185 3.69 -22.71 0.37
C THR A 185 3.88 -21.39 -0.36
N ILE A 186 3.05 -20.38 -0.10
CA ILE A 186 3.32 -19.01 -0.55
C ILE A 186 4.11 -18.28 0.53
N PHE A 187 5.12 -17.52 0.13
CA PHE A 187 5.90 -16.69 1.03
C PHE A 187 6.30 -15.39 0.32
N GLY A 188 6.43 -14.32 1.08
CA GLY A 188 6.73 -13.00 0.54
C GLY A 188 7.16 -12.06 1.66
N GLU A 189 7.86 -11.00 1.27
CA GLU A 189 8.35 -9.95 2.16
C GLU A 189 7.75 -8.59 1.78
N SER A 190 7.52 -7.73 2.76
CA SER A 190 6.97 -6.38 2.57
C SER A 190 5.64 -6.43 1.78
N ALA A 191 5.49 -5.67 0.70
CA ALA A 191 4.32 -5.75 -0.18
C ALA A 191 4.01 -7.17 -0.73
N GLY A 192 5.01 -8.04 -0.85
CA GLY A 192 4.82 -9.45 -1.17
C GLY A 192 4.21 -10.24 -0.01
N SER A 193 4.54 -9.87 1.23
CA SER A 193 3.92 -10.39 2.45
C SER A 193 2.48 -9.90 2.62
N GLU A 194 2.22 -8.63 2.31
CA GLU A 194 0.85 -8.10 2.22
C GLU A 194 0.05 -8.92 1.19
N SER A 195 0.63 -9.20 0.03
CA SER A 195 0.01 -10.04 -1.00
C SER A 195 -0.27 -11.46 -0.50
N VAL A 196 0.63 -12.08 0.27
CA VAL A 196 0.37 -13.38 0.93
C VAL A 196 -0.84 -13.28 1.85
N SER A 197 -0.91 -12.23 2.68
CA SER A 197 -2.03 -11.98 3.59
C SER A 197 -3.35 -11.77 2.83
N VAL A 198 -3.35 -11.04 1.71
CA VAL A 198 -4.51 -10.86 0.81
C VAL A 198 -4.96 -12.20 0.22
N LEU A 199 -4.03 -13.03 -0.27
CA LEU A 199 -4.37 -14.33 -0.87
C LEU A 199 -4.92 -15.32 0.16
N VAL A 200 -4.46 -15.25 1.40
CA VAL A 200 -5.03 -15.98 2.53
C VAL A 200 -6.51 -15.63 2.74
N LEU A 201 -6.88 -14.36 2.62
CA LEU A 201 -8.25 -13.88 2.74
C LEU A 201 -9.09 -14.07 1.46
N SER A 202 -8.45 -14.22 0.30
CA SER A 202 -9.14 -14.28 -0.98
C SER A 202 -9.81 -15.64 -1.24
N PRO A 203 -11.11 -15.66 -1.61
CA PRO A 203 -11.77 -16.90 -2.04
C PRO A 203 -11.22 -17.44 -3.37
N LEU A 204 -10.60 -16.59 -4.20
CA LEU A 204 -10.04 -17.00 -5.49
C LEU A 204 -8.80 -17.89 -5.37
N ALA A 205 -8.10 -17.78 -4.24
CA ALA A 205 -6.88 -18.53 -3.96
C ALA A 205 -7.14 -19.85 -3.21
N LYS A 206 -8.42 -20.15 -2.92
CA LYS A 206 -8.82 -21.37 -2.22
C LYS A 206 -8.33 -22.62 -2.93
N ASN A 207 -7.69 -23.50 -2.17
CA ASN A 207 -7.06 -24.75 -2.61
C ASN A 207 -5.88 -24.58 -3.59
N LEU A 208 -5.32 -23.38 -3.75
CA LEU A 208 -4.15 -23.17 -4.61
C LEU A 208 -2.82 -23.26 -3.85
N PHE A 209 -2.86 -23.08 -2.53
CA PHE A 209 -1.73 -23.22 -1.62
C PHE A 209 -2.19 -23.87 -0.31
N HIS A 210 -1.23 -24.29 0.49
CA HIS A 210 -1.44 -25.17 1.64
C HIS A 210 -0.82 -24.61 2.91
N ARG A 211 0.03 -23.57 2.79
CA ARG A 211 0.75 -22.87 3.87
C ARG A 211 1.12 -21.46 3.42
N ALA A 212 1.26 -20.54 4.36
CA ALA A 212 1.63 -19.16 4.09
C ALA A 212 2.75 -18.69 5.02
N ILE A 213 3.61 -17.79 4.55
CA ILE A 213 4.61 -17.08 5.35
C ILE A 213 4.56 -15.60 4.97
N SER A 214 4.32 -14.75 5.96
CA SER A 214 4.30 -13.30 5.81
C SER A 214 5.48 -12.69 6.56
N GLU A 215 6.45 -12.17 5.81
CA GLU A 215 7.67 -11.55 6.31
C GLU A 215 7.51 -10.02 6.27
N SER A 216 7.40 -9.39 7.43
CA SER A 216 7.53 -7.94 7.58
C SER A 216 6.43 -7.11 6.87
N SER A 217 5.18 -7.60 6.79
CA SER A 217 3.94 -6.84 6.46
C SER A 217 2.70 -7.76 6.45
N VAL A 218 1.49 -7.22 6.56
CA VAL A 218 0.21 -7.95 6.42
C VAL A 218 -0.84 -7.03 5.77
N VAL A 219 -2.05 -7.55 5.50
CA VAL A 219 -3.15 -6.80 4.83
C VAL A 219 -3.56 -5.49 5.53
N PHE A 220 -3.26 -5.33 6.82
CA PHE A 220 -3.53 -4.11 7.59
C PHE A 220 -2.37 -3.09 7.59
N THR A 221 -1.29 -3.34 6.85
CA THR A 221 -0.19 -2.37 6.74
C THR A 221 -0.69 -1.09 6.06
N SER A 222 -0.61 0.02 6.79
CA SER A 222 -1.02 1.35 6.33
C SER A 222 -0.35 1.72 4.99
N GLY A 223 -1.14 2.27 4.07
CA GLY A 223 -0.67 2.72 2.76
C GLY A 223 -0.74 1.67 1.64
N LEU A 224 -0.65 0.38 1.97
CA LEU A 224 -0.80 -0.71 0.98
C LEU A 224 -2.26 -1.13 0.76
N PHE A 225 -3.16 -0.79 1.68
CA PHE A 225 -4.61 -1.03 1.54
C PHE A 225 -5.41 0.27 1.69
N MET A 226 -6.44 0.44 0.84
CA MET A 226 -7.33 1.60 0.89
C MET A 226 -8.79 1.21 0.63
N LYS A 227 -9.71 1.81 1.41
CA LYS A 227 -11.17 1.62 1.26
C LYS A 227 -11.77 2.54 0.18
N ASP A 228 -11.29 3.78 0.08
CA ASP A 228 -11.69 4.73 -0.96
C ASP A 228 -10.48 5.16 -1.78
N VAL A 229 -10.58 5.01 -3.10
CA VAL A 229 -9.54 5.35 -4.07
C VAL A 229 -9.90 6.55 -4.95
N SER A 230 -11.09 7.13 -4.77
CA SER A 230 -11.66 8.13 -5.69
C SER A 230 -10.75 9.35 -5.92
N SER A 231 -10.07 9.81 -4.87
CA SER A 231 -9.09 10.89 -4.88
C SER A 231 -7.80 10.52 -5.62
N LEU A 232 -7.24 9.33 -5.36
CA LEU A 232 -6.08 8.80 -6.09
C LEU A 232 -6.40 8.63 -7.59
N THR A 233 -7.56 8.06 -7.92
CA THR A 233 -8.04 7.89 -9.30
C THR A 233 -8.09 9.23 -10.04
N LYS A 234 -8.64 10.28 -9.40
CA LYS A 234 -8.68 11.63 -9.95
C LYS A 234 -7.28 12.20 -10.16
N LYS A 235 -6.36 12.02 -9.21
CA LYS A 235 -4.98 12.51 -9.31
C LYS A 235 -4.27 11.85 -10.50
N VAL A 236 -4.35 10.52 -10.64
CA VAL A 236 -3.80 9.79 -11.80
C VAL A 236 -4.42 10.27 -13.11
N ALA A 237 -5.74 10.46 -13.15
CA ALA A 237 -6.44 10.95 -14.36
C ALA A 237 -5.94 12.33 -14.80
N VAL A 238 -5.82 13.27 -13.86
CA VAL A 238 -5.33 14.63 -14.11
C VAL A 238 -3.88 14.61 -14.58
N THR A 239 -3.01 13.88 -13.88
CA THR A 239 -1.59 13.75 -14.23
C THR A 239 -1.39 13.11 -15.62
N ALA A 240 -2.25 12.16 -16.00
CA ALA A 240 -2.23 11.53 -17.32
C ALA A 240 -2.85 12.39 -18.44
N GLY A 241 -3.47 13.54 -18.11
CA GLY A 241 -4.21 14.35 -19.08
C GLY A 241 -5.50 13.69 -19.57
N CYS A 242 -6.09 12.78 -18.77
CA CYS A 242 -7.31 12.05 -19.10
C CYS A 242 -8.55 12.73 -18.50
N LYS A 243 -9.64 12.75 -19.27
CA LYS A 243 -10.93 13.27 -18.80
C LYS A 243 -11.56 12.32 -17.79
N THR A 244 -12.11 12.86 -16.70
CA THR A 244 -12.82 12.13 -15.65
C THR A 244 -14.34 12.10 -15.86
N THR A 245 -14.82 12.26 -17.09
CA THR A 245 -16.25 12.35 -17.42
C THR A 245 -17.04 11.11 -16.98
N THR A 246 -16.47 9.91 -17.20
CA THR A 246 -16.94 8.63 -16.67
C THR A 246 -15.74 7.71 -16.46
N SER A 247 -15.86 6.71 -15.60
CA SER A 247 -14.82 5.70 -15.37
C SER A 247 -14.45 4.95 -16.65
N ALA A 248 -15.42 4.61 -17.49
CA ALA A 248 -15.17 3.97 -18.79
C ALA A 248 -14.31 4.84 -19.74
N VAL A 249 -14.60 6.16 -19.79
CA VAL A 249 -13.82 7.11 -20.61
C VAL A 249 -12.40 7.25 -20.07
N LEU A 250 -12.24 7.30 -18.75
CA LEU A 250 -10.94 7.37 -18.10
C LEU A 250 -10.09 6.12 -18.40
N VAL A 251 -10.65 4.93 -18.18
CA VAL A 251 -9.95 3.66 -18.44
C VAL A 251 -9.61 3.52 -19.92
N HIS A 252 -10.52 3.92 -20.81
CA HIS A 252 -10.23 3.94 -22.25
C HIS A 252 -9.05 4.86 -22.57
N CYS A 253 -9.02 6.08 -22.02
CA CYS A 253 -7.91 7.03 -22.19
C CYS A 253 -6.58 6.45 -21.70
N LEU A 254 -6.54 5.89 -20.49
CA LEU A 254 -5.33 5.30 -19.92
C LEU A 254 -4.83 4.06 -20.69
N ARG A 255 -5.73 3.32 -21.35
CA ARG A 255 -5.34 2.22 -22.26
C ARG A 255 -4.73 2.70 -23.57
N GLN A 256 -5.03 3.93 -24.01
CA GLN A 256 -4.43 4.51 -25.22
C GLN A 256 -3.03 5.08 -24.96
N LYS A 257 -2.66 5.31 -23.70
CA LYS A 257 -1.32 5.78 -23.34
C LYS A 257 -0.25 4.74 -23.64
N THR A 258 0.92 5.19 -24.08
CA THR A 258 2.08 4.30 -24.21
C THR A 258 2.60 3.91 -22.82
N GLU A 259 3.47 2.89 -22.77
CA GLU A 259 4.16 2.50 -21.54
C GLU A 259 4.96 3.69 -20.96
N ASP A 260 5.69 4.42 -21.82
CA ASP A 260 6.47 5.60 -21.43
C ASP A 260 5.58 6.73 -20.88
N GLU A 261 4.43 7.01 -21.51
CA GLU A 261 3.51 8.04 -21.01
C GLU A 261 2.95 7.68 -19.63
N LEU A 262 2.63 6.40 -19.37
CA LEU A 262 2.21 5.96 -18.04
C LEU A 262 3.37 5.97 -17.04
N MET A 263 4.61 5.71 -17.49
CA MET A 263 5.79 5.84 -16.65
C MET A 263 6.01 7.29 -16.21
N GLU A 264 5.86 8.26 -17.13
CA GLU A 264 5.91 9.69 -16.77
C GLU A 264 4.86 10.06 -15.73
N VAL A 265 3.66 9.48 -15.81
CA VAL A 265 2.62 9.65 -14.79
C VAL A 265 3.09 9.06 -13.46
N THR A 266 3.58 7.83 -13.44
CA THR A 266 4.13 7.19 -12.23
C THR A 266 5.21 8.05 -11.57
N LEU A 267 6.15 8.61 -12.33
CA LEU A 267 7.21 9.48 -11.80
C LEU A 267 6.65 10.78 -11.21
N LYS A 268 5.67 11.40 -11.87
CA LYS A 268 4.98 12.62 -11.37
C LYS A 268 4.12 12.36 -10.13
N MET A 269 3.61 11.14 -9.98
CA MET A 269 2.88 10.73 -8.77
C MET A 269 3.81 10.56 -7.56
N ASN A 270 5.14 10.51 -7.77
CA ASN A 270 6.15 10.39 -6.71
C ASN A 270 5.90 9.18 -5.77
N PHE A 271 5.45 8.03 -6.28
CA PHE A 271 5.33 6.82 -5.47
C PHE A 271 6.68 6.44 -4.80
N LEU A 272 6.62 5.77 -3.65
CA LEU A 272 7.71 5.38 -2.74
C LEU A 272 8.43 6.49 -1.99
N LYS A 273 8.26 7.76 -2.35
CA LYS A 273 8.79 8.84 -1.51
C LYS A 273 7.93 8.94 -0.25
N PHE A 274 8.47 9.47 0.83
CA PHE A 274 7.70 9.79 2.02
C PHE A 274 7.93 11.27 2.28
N ASP A 275 7.00 12.11 1.80
CA ASP A 275 7.10 13.54 2.04
C ASP A 275 6.63 13.84 3.46
N LEU A 276 7.59 14.22 4.32
CA LEU A 276 7.34 14.67 5.70
C LEU A 276 7.47 16.21 5.81
N GLN A 277 7.60 16.91 4.68
CA GLN A 277 7.68 18.36 4.62
C GLN A 277 6.32 18.93 4.16
N GLU A 278 5.85 20.00 4.78
CA GLU A 278 4.72 20.77 4.26
C GLU A 278 5.11 21.35 2.89
N ASP A 279 4.37 20.96 1.84
CA ASP A 279 4.48 21.58 0.51
C ASP A 279 3.94 23.01 0.59
N THR A 280 4.82 23.95 0.92
CA THR A 280 4.62 25.38 0.65
C THR A 280 4.78 25.59 -0.85
N GLN A 281 3.74 25.25 -1.62
CA GLN A 281 3.71 25.32 -3.08
C GLN A 281 4.48 26.52 -3.66
N GLU A 282 5.54 26.22 -4.43
CA GLU A 282 5.92 27.04 -5.58
C GLU A 282 4.81 26.96 -6.63
N THR A 283 3.83 27.85 -6.50
CA THR A 283 2.99 28.26 -7.61
C THR A 283 3.67 29.42 -8.30
N VAL A 284 3.56 29.49 -9.64
CA VAL A 284 3.77 30.64 -10.57
C VAL A 284 5.00 30.41 -11.48
N LEU A 285 4.79 29.86 -12.69
CA LEU A 285 4.57 30.62 -13.94
C LEU A 285 5.66 31.68 -14.18
N GLY A 286 6.47 31.47 -15.21
CA GLY A 286 7.58 32.37 -15.55
C GLY A 286 7.16 33.83 -15.71
N LEU A 287 7.84 34.69 -14.95
CA LEU A 287 8.11 36.10 -15.23
C LEU A 287 9.46 36.47 -14.57
N ASP A 288 10.23 37.31 -15.25
CA ASP A 288 11.61 37.71 -14.96
C ASP A 288 11.93 38.03 -13.49
N LEU A 289 13.08 37.50 -13.03
CA LEU A 289 13.76 37.93 -11.81
C LEU A 289 14.42 39.30 -12.03
N GLN A 290 13.92 40.34 -11.36
CA GLN A 290 14.74 41.48 -10.98
C GLN A 290 14.98 41.44 -9.46
N GLU A 291 16.26 41.47 -9.11
CA GLU A 291 16.83 41.39 -7.77
C GLU A 291 16.25 42.42 -6.80
N VAL A 292 15.82 41.97 -5.62
CA VAL A 292 15.72 42.81 -4.42
C VAL A 292 16.34 42.07 -3.24
N SER A 293 17.51 42.55 -2.82
CA SER A 293 18.22 42.17 -1.61
C SER A 293 17.43 42.58 -0.35
N VAL A 294 17.34 41.70 0.65
CA VAL A 294 16.84 42.07 1.99
C VAL A 294 17.84 41.64 3.07
N ASP A 295 18.06 42.62 3.94
CA ASP A 295 19.01 42.79 5.03
C ASP A 295 18.65 41.97 6.28
N GLU A 296 19.64 41.32 6.90
CA GLU A 296 19.54 40.57 8.15
C GLU A 296 19.74 41.49 9.36
N THR A 297 18.67 41.92 10.06
CA THR A 297 18.78 42.33 11.47
C THR A 297 17.43 42.37 12.21
N ALA A 298 17.12 41.38 13.07
CA ALA A 298 16.41 41.56 14.36
C ALA A 298 16.19 40.22 15.13
N PRO A 299 16.14 40.22 16.49
CA PRO A 299 16.38 39.05 17.33
C PRO A 299 15.12 38.27 17.75
N LYS A 300 15.29 36.95 17.93
CA LYS A 300 14.31 36.01 18.50
C LYS A 300 13.99 36.35 19.97
N ARG A 301 12.70 36.44 20.31
CA ARG A 301 12.19 36.33 21.69
C ARG A 301 11.32 35.09 21.81
N GLY A 302 11.65 34.27 22.79
CA GLY A 302 10.87 33.10 23.18
C GLY A 302 9.51 33.47 23.76
N GLY A 303 8.56 32.58 23.53
CA GLY A 303 7.27 32.52 24.19
C GLY A 303 6.74 31.11 23.96
N GLY A 304 6.72 30.30 25.01
CA GLY A 304 6.05 29.01 24.99
C GLY A 304 4.56 29.23 24.75
N TYR A 305 4.01 28.50 23.78
CA TYR A 305 2.58 28.31 23.66
C TYR A 305 2.25 26.92 24.19
N LEU A 306 1.30 26.89 25.12
CA LEU A 306 0.54 25.68 25.46
C LEU A 306 -0.25 25.31 24.20
N LEU A 307 0.04 24.14 23.66
CA LEU A 307 -0.58 23.65 22.44
C LEU A 307 -1.75 22.74 22.81
N SER A 308 -2.88 22.96 22.13
CA SER A 308 -4.15 22.25 22.31
C SER A 308 -4.09 20.85 21.70
N GLU A 309 -5.03 19.98 22.11
CA GLU A 309 -5.15 18.57 21.72
C GLU A 309 -5.16 18.31 20.19
N ASP A 310 -5.35 19.35 19.36
CA ASP A 310 -5.33 19.28 17.90
C ASP A 310 -3.95 19.03 17.28
N GLU A 311 -2.86 19.40 17.96
CA GLU A 311 -1.50 19.26 17.41
C GLU A 311 -0.96 17.83 17.51
N ALA A 312 -1.59 16.97 18.31
CA ALA A 312 -1.32 15.53 18.34
C ALA A 312 -1.91 14.78 17.12
N ILE A 313 -2.90 15.38 16.43
CA ILE A 313 -3.61 14.76 15.31
C ILE A 313 -2.88 14.99 13.98
N LEU A 314 -2.19 16.12 13.81
CA LEU A 314 -1.48 16.52 12.59
C LEU A 314 -0.35 15.58 12.20
N GLY A 315 0.38 15.07 13.19
CA GLY A 315 1.36 14.02 12.99
C GLY A 315 0.78 12.65 12.60
N SER A 316 -0.49 12.39 12.87
CA SER A 316 -1.09 11.09 12.56
C SER A 316 -1.40 10.91 11.07
N CYS A 317 -1.31 11.98 10.28
CA CYS A 317 -1.62 12.00 8.85
C CYS A 317 -0.63 11.27 7.94
N HIS A 318 0.65 11.17 8.34
CA HIS A 318 1.68 10.45 7.56
C HIS A 318 1.71 8.94 7.84
N VAL A 319 1.10 8.48 8.94
CA VAL A 319 1.22 7.09 9.44
C VAL A 319 -0.11 6.32 9.38
N SER A 320 -1.25 7.02 9.28
CA SER A 320 -2.58 6.40 9.16
C SER A 320 -3.52 7.16 8.20
N PRO A 321 -3.94 6.56 7.06
CA PRO A 321 -4.78 7.24 6.05
C PRO A 321 -6.21 7.60 6.50
N THR A 322 -6.61 7.23 7.72
CA THR A 322 -7.98 7.38 8.26
C THR A 322 -8.17 8.64 9.10
N LEU A 323 -7.14 9.45 9.34
CA LEU A 323 -7.13 10.57 10.29
C LEU A 323 -7.17 11.97 9.67
N CYS A 324 -7.24 12.13 8.34
CA CYS A 324 -7.20 13.45 7.70
C CYS A 324 -8.48 13.78 6.91
N ASP A 325 -8.91 15.04 7.05
CA ASP A 325 -9.94 15.74 6.27
C ASP A 325 -9.52 15.93 4.79
N ASP A 326 -10.50 16.14 3.91
CA ASP A 326 -10.39 16.14 2.43
C ASP A 326 -9.57 17.31 1.82
N THR A 327 -8.91 18.15 2.64
CA THR A 327 -8.35 19.46 2.22
C THR A 327 -6.83 19.54 2.09
N LEU A 328 -6.07 18.55 2.57
CA LEU A 328 -4.63 18.43 2.26
C LEU A 328 -4.47 17.65 0.96
N GLU A 329 -3.51 18.03 0.11
CA GLU A 329 -3.18 17.23 -1.09
C GLU A 329 -2.74 15.84 -0.63
N LYS A 330 -3.69 14.90 -0.58
CA LYS A 330 -3.45 13.58 -0.01
C LYS A 330 -2.34 12.91 -0.81
N TYR A 331 -1.23 12.67 -0.12
CA TYR A 331 -0.06 12.02 -0.67
C TYR A 331 -0.27 10.50 -0.65
N TYR A 332 0.04 9.84 -1.77
CA TYR A 332 -0.14 8.39 -1.93
C TYR A 332 1.23 7.77 -2.21
N PRO A 333 1.93 7.25 -1.19
CA PRO A 333 3.24 6.62 -1.40
C PRO A 333 3.14 5.33 -2.23
N PHE A 334 1.96 4.71 -2.32
CA PHE A 334 1.75 3.45 -3.03
C PHE A 334 0.49 3.47 -3.88
N THR A 335 0.38 2.49 -4.79
CA THR A 335 -0.90 2.13 -5.40
C THR A 335 -1.53 0.99 -4.60
N PRO A 336 -2.69 1.19 -3.95
CA PRO A 336 -3.15 0.30 -2.90
C PRO A 336 -3.93 -0.92 -3.43
N THR A 337 -3.92 -1.97 -2.64
CA THR A 337 -4.93 -3.03 -2.59
C THR A 337 -6.30 -2.42 -2.23
N VAL A 338 -7.36 -2.86 -2.91
CA VAL A 338 -8.73 -2.35 -2.73
C VAL A 338 -9.75 -3.45 -2.46
N ILE A 339 -10.91 -3.08 -1.92
CA ILE A 339 -12.08 -3.96 -1.87
C ILE A 339 -12.75 -3.94 -3.25
N ASP A 340 -12.49 -4.96 -4.06
CA ASP A 340 -12.93 -5.03 -5.45
C ASP A 340 -14.17 -5.92 -5.67
N GLY A 341 -14.63 -6.62 -4.63
CA GLY A 341 -15.73 -7.58 -4.73
C GLY A 341 -15.33 -8.91 -5.38
N VAL A 342 -14.04 -9.10 -5.71
CA VAL A 342 -13.54 -10.24 -6.49
C VAL A 342 -12.34 -10.90 -5.82
N VAL A 343 -11.19 -10.20 -5.73
CA VAL A 343 -10.04 -10.63 -4.94
C VAL A 343 -10.35 -10.52 -3.45
N LEU A 344 -10.82 -9.35 -3.02
CA LEU A 344 -11.32 -9.10 -1.67
C LEU A 344 -12.81 -8.77 -1.76
N PRO A 345 -13.70 -9.70 -1.35
CA PRO A 345 -15.14 -9.48 -1.42
C PRO A 345 -15.66 -8.45 -0.40
N LYS A 346 -14.90 -8.23 0.69
CA LYS A 346 -15.22 -7.33 1.81
C LYS A 346 -13.94 -6.74 2.40
N ALA A 347 -14.07 -5.85 3.38
CA ALA A 347 -12.93 -5.38 4.14
C ALA A 347 -12.23 -6.54 4.88
N PRO A 348 -10.89 -6.54 4.97
CA PRO A 348 -10.15 -7.61 5.65
C PRO A 348 -10.58 -7.83 7.11
N GLU A 349 -10.96 -6.76 7.82
CA GLU A 349 -11.51 -6.81 9.18
C GLU A 349 -12.78 -7.68 9.26
N GLU A 350 -13.68 -7.53 8.26
CA GLU A 350 -14.92 -8.31 8.20
C GLU A 350 -14.63 -9.79 7.87
N ILE A 351 -13.71 -10.05 6.95
CA ILE A 351 -13.35 -11.42 6.56
C ILE A 351 -12.72 -12.17 7.74
N LEU A 352 -11.81 -11.51 8.46
CA LEU A 352 -11.16 -12.07 9.65
C LEU A 352 -12.17 -12.33 10.77
N ALA A 353 -13.07 -11.37 11.04
CA ALA A 353 -14.13 -11.53 12.03
C ALA A 353 -15.13 -12.67 11.68
N GLU A 354 -15.44 -12.86 10.40
CA GLU A 354 -16.29 -13.94 9.90
C GLU A 354 -15.61 -15.32 9.94
N LYS A 355 -14.28 -15.37 10.14
CA LYS A 355 -13.47 -16.59 10.14
C LYS A 355 -13.64 -17.43 8.86
N ASN A 356 -13.95 -16.76 7.75
CA ASN A 356 -14.26 -17.38 6.46
C ASN A 356 -13.17 -17.07 5.43
N PHE A 357 -11.98 -17.63 5.67
CA PHE A 357 -10.79 -17.49 4.83
C PHE A 357 -10.03 -18.82 4.76
N ASN A 358 -8.91 -18.87 4.04
CA ASN A 358 -8.13 -20.10 3.89
C ASN A 358 -7.37 -20.43 5.18
N THR A 359 -7.87 -21.29 6.05
CA THR A 359 -7.23 -21.67 7.34
C THR A 359 -6.06 -22.64 7.20
N VAL A 360 -5.07 -22.28 6.38
CA VAL A 360 -3.80 -23.01 6.26
C VAL A 360 -2.83 -22.62 7.38
N PRO A 361 -1.84 -23.45 7.75
CA PRO A 361 -0.76 -23.03 8.65
C PRO A 361 -0.10 -21.73 8.15
N PHE A 362 0.16 -20.80 9.07
CA PHE A 362 0.66 -19.46 8.75
C PHE A 362 1.80 -19.03 9.67
N ILE A 363 2.95 -18.67 9.10
CA ILE A 363 4.01 -17.92 9.80
C ILE A 363 3.82 -16.43 9.52
N VAL A 364 3.86 -15.59 10.55
CA VAL A 364 3.91 -14.13 10.41
C VAL A 364 5.08 -13.60 11.23
N GLY A 365 5.94 -12.77 10.65
CA GLY A 365 7.06 -12.20 11.39
C GLY A 365 7.36 -10.76 11.03
N ILE A 366 8.21 -10.16 11.84
CA ILE A 366 8.72 -8.79 11.66
C ILE A 366 10.21 -8.78 11.97
N ASN A 367 10.89 -7.75 11.51
CA ASN A 367 12.26 -7.44 11.90
C ASN A 367 12.29 -6.46 13.08
N LYS A 368 13.40 -6.41 13.80
CA LYS A 368 13.52 -5.61 15.04
C LYS A 368 13.36 -4.11 14.82
N GLN A 369 13.86 -3.62 13.70
CA GLN A 369 14.04 -2.21 13.37
C GLN A 369 13.61 -1.94 11.93
N GLU A 370 12.39 -2.36 11.56
CA GLU A 370 11.82 -2.24 10.20
C GLU A 370 12.05 -0.87 9.54
N PHE A 371 11.96 0.21 10.31
CA PHE A 371 12.05 1.56 9.77
C PHE A 371 13.36 2.27 10.13
N ALA A 372 14.45 1.55 10.40
CA ALA A 372 15.70 2.17 10.87
C ALA A 372 16.58 2.74 9.77
N TRP A 373 16.70 2.06 8.62
CA TRP A 373 17.61 2.51 7.57
C TRP A 373 17.03 2.45 6.16
N ILE A 374 16.69 1.27 5.62
CA ILE A 374 16.34 1.15 4.20
C ILE A 374 15.08 1.93 3.81
N LEU A 375 13.99 1.84 4.60
CA LEU A 375 12.74 2.53 4.30
C LEU A 375 12.85 4.06 4.45
N PRO A 376 13.48 4.61 5.52
CA PRO A 376 13.72 6.04 5.65
C PRO A 376 14.57 6.68 4.55
N THR A 377 15.35 5.92 3.78
CA THR A 377 16.14 6.51 2.67
C THR A 377 15.26 7.18 1.61
N ASN A 378 13.96 6.86 1.57
CA ASN A 378 13.00 7.49 0.69
C ASN A 378 12.34 8.76 1.26
N ILE A 379 12.71 9.17 2.49
CA ILE A 379 12.31 10.45 3.09
C ILE A 379 13.34 11.53 2.70
N PRO A 380 12.92 12.72 2.25
CA PRO A 380 13.82 13.85 1.97
C PRO A 380 14.71 14.25 3.16
N GLU A 381 15.91 14.75 2.88
CA GLU A 381 16.82 15.32 3.89
C GLU A 381 16.13 16.49 4.61
N GLY A 382 15.82 16.32 5.90
CA GLY A 382 15.09 17.31 6.73
C GLY A 382 13.68 16.88 7.14
N GLY A 383 13.08 15.89 6.47
CA GLY A 383 11.73 15.42 6.79
C GLY A 383 11.60 14.78 8.18
N ILE A 384 12.61 14.02 8.61
CA ILE A 384 12.62 13.42 9.96
C ILE A 384 12.79 14.51 11.04
N PRO A 385 13.76 15.45 10.95
CA PRO A 385 13.83 16.60 11.85
C PRO A 385 12.53 17.41 11.94
N ALA A 386 11.88 17.70 10.80
CA ALA A 386 10.61 18.43 10.77
C ALA A 386 9.49 17.66 11.47
N ALA A 387 9.35 16.36 11.21
CA ALA A 387 8.40 15.51 11.93
C ALA A 387 8.72 15.43 13.44
N MET A 388 9.99 15.43 13.85
CA MET A 388 10.33 15.43 15.27
C MET A 388 9.98 16.75 15.96
N GLU A 389 10.16 17.88 15.28
CA GLU A 389 9.78 19.22 15.74
C GLU A 389 8.26 19.36 15.87
N GLU A 390 7.53 18.95 14.83
CA GLU A 390 6.05 18.97 14.79
C GLU A 390 5.42 18.16 15.94
N TYR A 391 5.96 16.99 16.26
CA TYR A 391 5.36 16.10 17.28
C TYR A 391 5.86 16.42 18.69
N SER A 392 6.50 17.57 18.89
CA SER A 392 6.99 18.01 20.21
C SER A 392 7.79 16.95 20.95
N MET A 393 8.62 16.18 20.24
CA MET A 393 9.49 15.18 20.86
C MET A 393 10.60 15.89 21.66
N ASP A 394 10.38 16.00 22.97
CA ASP A 394 11.13 16.80 23.95
C ASP A 394 12.66 16.71 23.81
N THR A 395 13.34 17.86 23.79
CA THR A 395 14.51 18.15 22.92
C THR A 395 15.89 17.88 23.51
N ASP A 396 16.02 17.12 24.60
CA ASP A 396 17.31 16.98 25.28
C ASP A 396 18.27 15.97 24.61
N ASP A 397 17.76 15.05 23.77
CA ASP A 397 18.55 14.05 23.02
C ASP A 397 17.98 13.78 21.61
N PRO A 398 18.40 14.55 20.60
CA PRO A 398 17.93 14.39 19.22
C PRO A 398 18.19 13.01 18.61
N VAL A 399 19.24 12.30 19.05
CA VAL A 399 19.56 10.96 18.53
C VAL A 399 18.56 9.95 19.04
N ARG A 400 18.22 10.01 20.33
CA ARG A 400 17.22 9.15 20.96
C ARG A 400 15.82 9.41 20.39
N ASN A 401 15.43 10.67 20.22
CA ASN A 401 14.11 11.01 19.69
C ASN A 401 13.92 10.51 18.26
N ARG A 402 14.95 10.64 17.42
CA ARG A 402 14.94 10.05 16.07
C ARG A 402 14.71 8.55 16.13
N ALA A 403 15.41 7.83 17.01
CA ALA A 403 15.25 6.38 17.13
C ALA A 403 13.82 5.99 17.57
N LEU A 404 13.25 6.71 18.54
CA LEU A 404 11.88 6.48 19.02
C LEU A 404 10.82 6.77 17.95
N PHE A 405 11.02 7.82 17.15
CA PHE A 405 10.12 8.14 16.03
C PHE A 405 10.09 7.04 14.97
N LEU A 406 11.25 6.51 14.61
CA LEU A 406 11.35 5.41 13.65
C LEU A 406 10.76 4.10 14.21
N GLU A 407 10.92 3.85 15.51
CA GLU A 407 10.28 2.72 16.19
C GLU A 407 8.74 2.86 16.20
N LEU A 408 8.22 4.07 16.42
CA LEU A 408 6.79 4.36 16.33
C LEU A 408 6.24 4.03 14.93
N ILE A 409 6.91 4.47 13.86
CA ILE A 409 6.48 4.16 12.49
C ILE A 409 6.53 2.65 12.24
N ALA A 410 7.61 1.98 12.67
CA ALA A 410 7.75 0.53 12.54
C ALA A 410 6.61 -0.24 13.23
N ASP A 411 6.20 0.19 14.43
CA ASP A 411 5.12 -0.44 15.17
C ASP A 411 3.76 -0.24 14.52
N VAL A 412 3.47 0.97 14.00
CA VAL A 412 2.19 1.25 13.34
C VAL A 412 2.08 0.53 11.99
N MET A 413 3.16 0.48 11.21
CA MET A 413 3.13 -0.12 9.87
C MET A 413 3.25 -1.65 9.87
N PHE A 414 4.06 -2.21 10.77
CA PHE A 414 4.45 -3.62 10.71
C PHE A 414 4.14 -4.37 12.00
N GLY A 415 4.63 -3.89 13.14
CA GLY A 415 4.55 -4.60 14.41
C GLY A 415 3.13 -4.93 14.87
N VAL A 416 2.33 -3.88 15.09
CA VAL A 416 0.95 -4.00 15.59
C VAL A 416 0.04 -4.73 14.60
N PRO A 417 0.02 -4.37 13.28
CA PRO A 417 -0.75 -5.13 12.30
C PRO A 417 -0.45 -6.63 12.28
N SER A 418 0.84 -7.00 12.31
CA SER A 418 1.27 -8.41 12.24
C SER A 418 0.79 -9.22 13.44
N VAL A 419 0.83 -8.63 14.65
CA VAL A 419 0.32 -9.29 15.86
C VAL A 419 -1.20 -9.41 15.84
N ILE A 420 -1.93 -8.36 15.40
CA ILE A 420 -3.40 -8.41 15.27
C ILE A 420 -3.83 -9.53 14.32
N VAL A 421 -3.26 -9.58 13.11
CA VAL A 421 -3.58 -10.63 12.14
C VAL A 421 -3.26 -12.01 12.71
N SER A 422 -2.11 -12.18 13.37
CA SER A 422 -1.74 -13.47 13.98
C SER A 422 -2.69 -13.91 15.08
N ARG A 423 -3.19 -12.97 15.90
CA ARG A 423 -4.22 -13.23 16.93
C ARG A 423 -5.54 -13.63 16.30
N ASP A 424 -6.03 -12.90 15.30
CA ASP A 424 -7.29 -13.23 14.59
C ASP A 424 -7.21 -14.62 13.93
N TYR A 425 -6.06 -14.95 13.35
CA TYR A 425 -5.82 -16.22 12.68
C TYR A 425 -5.75 -17.40 13.67
N ARG A 426 -5.02 -17.22 14.78
CA ARG A 426 -5.01 -18.15 15.92
C ARG A 426 -6.42 -18.37 16.45
N ASP A 427 -7.18 -17.30 16.66
CA ASP A 427 -8.53 -17.36 17.25
C ASP A 427 -9.56 -17.95 16.27
N ALA A 428 -9.25 -18.00 14.97
CA ALA A 428 -9.97 -18.78 13.98
C ALA A 428 -9.65 -20.29 14.00
N GLY A 429 -8.69 -20.72 14.83
CA GLY A 429 -8.30 -22.12 14.99
C GLY A 429 -7.26 -22.60 13.98
N ALA A 430 -6.61 -21.69 13.26
CA ALA A 430 -5.51 -22.03 12.37
C ALA A 430 -4.18 -22.12 13.14
N THR A 431 -3.30 -23.02 12.70
CA THR A 431 -1.94 -23.14 13.25
C THR A 431 -1.12 -21.91 12.86
N THR A 432 -0.67 -21.16 13.85
CA THR A 432 0.06 -19.90 13.65
C THR A 432 1.42 -19.96 14.33
N TYR A 433 2.44 -19.36 13.71
CA TYR A 433 3.77 -19.19 14.29
C TYR A 433 4.22 -17.74 14.08
N MET A 434 4.93 -17.19 15.06
CA MET A 434 5.50 -15.84 14.92
C MET A 434 7.00 -15.80 15.15
N TYR A 435 7.67 -14.84 14.51
CA TYR A 435 9.07 -14.52 14.79
C TYR A 435 9.34 -13.01 14.86
N GLU A 436 10.45 -12.64 15.51
CA GLU A 436 11.08 -11.32 15.43
C GLU A 436 12.55 -11.54 15.02
N PHE A 437 12.96 -11.04 13.85
CA PHE A 437 14.33 -11.20 13.35
C PHE A 437 15.24 -10.07 13.84
N GLN A 438 16.40 -10.43 14.40
CA GLN A 438 17.32 -9.52 15.08
C GLN A 438 18.78 -9.84 14.73
N TYR A 439 19.18 -9.63 13.48
CA TYR A 439 20.56 -9.79 13.04
C TYR A 439 20.99 -8.65 12.11
N HIS A 440 22.29 -8.35 12.04
CA HIS A 440 22.86 -7.41 11.06
C HIS A 440 23.62 -8.19 9.98
N PRO A 441 23.03 -8.39 8.79
CA PRO A 441 23.65 -9.19 7.73
C PRO A 441 24.95 -8.54 7.24
N SER A 442 25.99 -9.34 7.00
CA SER A 442 27.25 -8.83 6.43
C SER A 442 27.14 -8.43 4.96
N PHE A 443 26.07 -8.88 4.29
CA PHE A 443 25.73 -8.54 2.92
C PHE A 443 25.01 -7.17 2.79
N SER A 444 24.62 -6.56 3.92
CA SER A 444 24.02 -5.23 3.93
C SER A 444 24.96 -4.18 3.35
N SER A 445 24.41 -3.09 2.80
CA SER A 445 25.19 -1.94 2.32
C SER A 445 26.17 -1.41 3.38
N ASP A 446 27.37 -1.01 2.95
CA ASP A 446 28.36 -0.37 3.82
C ASP A 446 27.88 0.96 4.41
N SER A 447 26.91 1.62 3.77
CA SER A 447 26.29 2.84 4.27
C SER A 447 25.26 2.61 5.39
N LYS A 448 24.89 1.35 5.66
CA LYS A 448 24.01 0.99 6.78
C LYS A 448 24.78 1.10 8.10
N PRO A 449 24.29 1.87 9.09
CA PRO A 449 24.95 1.96 10.40
C PRO A 449 25.07 0.59 11.07
N LYS A 450 26.25 0.27 11.63
CA LYS A 450 26.52 -1.02 12.28
C LYS A 450 25.70 -1.27 13.55
N THR A 451 25.05 -0.25 14.09
CA THR A 451 24.13 -0.33 15.24
C THR A 451 22.74 -0.82 14.84
N VAL A 452 22.39 -0.79 13.56
CA VAL A 452 21.07 -1.24 13.08
C VAL A 452 21.05 -2.76 12.98
N MET A 453 20.08 -3.42 13.59
CA MET A 453 19.90 -4.87 13.53
C MET A 453 18.45 -5.19 13.20
N GLY A 454 18.23 -6.10 12.26
CA GLY A 454 16.89 -6.42 11.78
C GLY A 454 16.22 -5.21 11.14
N ASP A 455 16.88 -4.58 10.17
CA ASP A 455 16.25 -3.61 9.27
C ASP A 455 15.30 -4.32 8.31
N HIS A 456 14.41 -3.60 7.63
CA HIS A 456 13.49 -4.20 6.67
C HIS A 456 14.23 -4.98 5.57
N GLY A 457 13.83 -6.23 5.34
CA GLY A 457 14.46 -7.14 4.38
C GLY A 457 15.75 -7.83 4.83
N ASP A 458 16.27 -7.60 6.05
CA ASP A 458 17.49 -8.26 6.53
C ASP A 458 17.38 -9.79 6.62
N GLU A 459 16.18 -10.31 6.89
CA GLU A 459 15.89 -11.74 6.96
C GLU A 459 16.07 -12.44 5.61
N LEU A 460 15.87 -11.71 4.50
CA LEU A 460 15.94 -12.23 3.13
C LEU A 460 17.28 -12.91 2.83
N TYR A 461 18.38 -12.35 3.33
CA TYR A 461 19.71 -12.92 3.16
C TYR A 461 19.83 -14.29 3.81
N SER A 462 19.17 -14.49 4.96
CA SER A 462 19.14 -15.77 5.66
C SER A 462 18.17 -16.76 4.99
N VAL A 463 16.99 -16.30 4.58
CA VAL A 463 15.93 -17.11 3.92
C VAL A 463 16.39 -17.64 2.57
N PHE A 464 17.05 -16.81 1.76
CA PHE A 464 17.50 -17.19 0.41
C PHE A 464 18.94 -17.69 0.34
N GLY A 465 19.62 -17.86 1.47
CA GLY A 465 20.98 -18.39 1.51
C GLY A 465 21.97 -17.55 0.72
N ALA A 466 22.01 -16.24 1.00
CA ALA A 466 22.99 -15.34 0.38
C ALA A 466 24.42 -15.89 0.56
N PRO A 467 25.36 -15.60 -0.35
CA PRO A 467 26.73 -16.13 -0.35
C PRO A 467 27.59 -15.42 0.71
N ILE A 468 27.16 -15.60 1.96
CA ILE A 468 27.62 -15.06 3.23
C ILE A 468 29.01 -15.59 3.56
N LEU A 469 29.85 -14.74 4.14
CA LEU A 469 31.26 -15.04 4.43
C LEU A 469 31.53 -15.42 5.90
N ARG A 470 30.63 -15.09 6.84
CA ARG A 470 30.84 -15.33 8.28
C ARG A 470 30.24 -16.68 8.68
N GLU A 471 30.99 -17.48 9.42
CA GLU A 471 30.54 -18.82 9.87
C GLU A 471 29.24 -18.79 10.69
N GLU A 472 29.14 -17.83 11.61
CA GLU A 472 27.93 -17.60 12.41
C GLU A 472 26.70 -17.32 11.53
N GLU A 473 26.84 -16.46 10.52
CA GLU A 473 25.76 -16.07 9.62
C GLU A 473 25.41 -17.18 8.62
N ILE A 474 26.39 -18.00 8.21
CA ILE A 474 26.15 -19.25 7.47
C ILE A 474 25.28 -20.20 8.30
N ASN A 475 25.58 -20.33 9.60
CA ASN A 475 24.81 -21.18 10.50
C ASN A 475 23.40 -20.62 10.74
N LEU A 476 23.26 -19.30 10.88
CA LEU A 476 21.95 -18.64 10.97
C LEU A 476 21.12 -18.87 9.70
N SER A 477 21.70 -18.66 8.52
CA SER A 477 20.99 -18.89 7.25
C SER A 477 20.57 -20.34 7.07
N LYS A 478 21.45 -21.32 7.37
CA LYS A 478 21.07 -22.74 7.35
C LYS A 478 19.91 -23.05 8.31
N MET A 479 19.92 -22.43 9.50
CA MET A 479 18.85 -22.60 10.49
C MET A 479 17.53 -22.04 9.97
N VAL A 480 17.55 -20.82 9.42
CA VAL A 480 16.38 -20.13 8.84
C VAL A 480 15.82 -20.93 7.65
N MET A 481 16.65 -21.30 6.67
CA MET A 481 16.22 -22.12 5.53
C MET A 481 15.54 -23.42 6.01
N LYS A 482 16.11 -24.08 7.01
CA LYS A 482 15.56 -25.33 7.56
C LYS A 482 14.20 -25.12 8.24
N PHE A 483 14.03 -24.03 9.01
CA PHE A 483 12.73 -23.68 9.59
C PHE A 483 11.67 -23.45 8.50
N TRP A 484 11.98 -22.62 7.49
CA TRP A 484 11.07 -22.29 6.39
C TRP A 484 10.70 -23.53 5.57
N ALA A 485 11.68 -24.37 5.27
CA ALA A 485 11.45 -25.59 4.52
C ALA A 485 10.69 -26.63 5.33
N ASN A 486 11.02 -26.85 6.62
CA ASN A 486 10.25 -27.73 7.51
C ASN A 486 8.79 -27.31 7.57
N PHE A 487 8.56 -26.01 7.72
CA PHE A 487 7.22 -25.44 7.66
C PHE A 487 6.59 -25.76 6.31
N ALA A 488 7.27 -25.52 5.19
CA ALA A 488 6.74 -25.84 3.87
C ALA A 488 6.39 -27.33 3.67
N ARG A 489 7.10 -28.26 4.31
CA ARG A 489 6.79 -29.70 4.23
C ARG A 489 5.61 -30.08 5.14
N ASN A 490 5.58 -29.53 6.35
CA ASN A 490 4.80 -30.12 7.46
C ASN A 490 3.74 -29.18 8.04
N GLY A 491 3.83 -27.88 7.83
CA GLY A 491 3.02 -26.85 8.51
C GLY A 491 3.52 -26.54 9.91
N ASN A 492 4.73 -27.00 10.23
CA ASN A 492 5.40 -26.81 11.51
C ASN A 492 6.90 -26.59 11.23
N PRO A 493 7.50 -25.48 11.70
CA PRO A 493 8.90 -25.16 11.43
C PRO A 493 9.90 -26.05 12.21
N ASN A 494 9.46 -26.69 13.29
CA ASN A 494 10.33 -27.48 14.17
C ASN A 494 10.96 -28.69 13.48
N GLY A 495 12.15 -29.08 13.94
CA GLY A 495 12.87 -30.27 13.48
C GLY A 495 14.11 -30.55 14.30
N GLU A 496 14.72 -31.72 14.10
CA GLU A 496 15.92 -32.13 14.83
C GLU A 496 17.10 -31.15 14.59
N GLY A 497 17.78 -30.80 15.68
CA GLY A 497 18.93 -29.88 15.68
C GLY A 497 18.57 -28.39 15.56
N LEU A 498 17.29 -28.03 15.63
CA LEU A 498 16.83 -26.64 15.66
C LEU A 498 16.37 -26.22 17.06
N PRO A 499 16.51 -24.93 17.44
CA PRO A 499 15.79 -24.38 18.58
C PRO A 499 14.29 -24.63 18.46
N HIS A 500 13.63 -24.86 19.60
CA HIS A 500 12.19 -25.01 19.64
C HIS A 500 11.51 -23.69 19.25
N TRP A 501 10.59 -23.77 18.29
CA TRP A 501 9.72 -22.68 17.88
C TRP A 501 8.30 -22.96 18.38
N PRO A 502 7.81 -22.24 19.40
CA PRO A 502 6.47 -22.45 19.92
C PRO A 502 5.40 -22.08 18.89
N GLU A 503 4.29 -22.82 18.89
CA GLU A 503 3.07 -22.37 18.22
C GLU A 503 2.57 -21.09 18.90
N TYR A 504 2.08 -20.15 18.11
CA TYR A 504 1.53 -18.88 18.57
C TYR A 504 0.11 -19.09 19.10
N ASP A 505 0.01 -19.71 20.27
CA ASP A 505 -1.23 -20.00 20.98
C ASP A 505 -1.63 -18.86 21.93
N GLN A 506 -2.46 -19.15 22.93
CA GLN A 506 -2.89 -18.17 23.95
C GLN A 506 -1.74 -17.69 24.85
N LYS A 507 -0.59 -18.37 24.87
CA LYS A 507 0.64 -17.92 25.53
C LYS A 507 1.43 -16.95 24.66
N GLU A 508 1.06 -16.82 23.38
CA GLU A 508 1.69 -15.93 22.40
C GLU A 508 3.20 -16.15 22.30
N GLY A 509 3.61 -17.43 22.29
CA GLY A 509 5.00 -17.83 22.09
C GLY A 509 5.47 -17.49 20.67
N TYR A 510 6.64 -16.89 20.55
CA TYR A 510 7.27 -16.55 19.29
C TYR A 510 8.78 -16.82 19.33
N LEU A 511 9.42 -16.89 18.17
CA LEU A 511 10.86 -17.12 18.07
C LEU A 511 11.60 -15.81 17.80
N LYS A 512 12.57 -15.45 18.65
CA LYS A 512 13.56 -14.41 18.35
C LYS A 512 14.66 -15.05 17.51
N ILE A 513 14.69 -14.74 16.23
CA ILE A 513 15.68 -15.26 15.29
C ILE A 513 16.87 -14.31 15.26
N GLY A 514 18.03 -14.80 15.63
CA GLY A 514 19.26 -14.03 15.77
C GLY A 514 20.35 -14.89 16.38
N VAL A 515 21.37 -14.26 16.95
CA VAL A 515 22.45 -15.01 17.63
C VAL A 515 22.59 -14.55 19.08
N PRO A 516 22.14 -15.36 20.07
CA PRO A 516 21.48 -16.66 19.93
C PRO A 516 20.01 -16.56 19.47
N THR A 517 19.51 -17.61 18.84
CA THR A 517 18.07 -17.79 18.54
C THR A 517 17.37 -18.39 19.75
N GLN A 518 16.27 -17.78 20.19
CA GLN A 518 15.60 -18.15 21.45
C GLN A 518 14.09 -17.92 21.43
N GLU A 519 13.36 -18.72 22.21
CA GLU A 519 11.93 -18.55 22.45
C GLU A 519 11.64 -17.30 23.30
N ALA A 520 10.54 -16.62 23.00
CA ALA A 520 10.01 -15.50 23.75
C ALA A 520 8.47 -15.52 23.71
N HIS A 521 7.82 -14.60 24.43
CA HIS A 521 6.35 -14.52 24.49
C HIS A 521 5.87 -13.08 24.35
N ARG A 522 4.63 -12.92 23.90
CA ARG A 522 3.90 -11.63 23.89
C ARG A 522 4.62 -10.54 23.11
N LEU A 523 4.96 -10.84 21.85
CA LEU A 523 5.53 -9.88 20.93
C LEU A 523 4.62 -8.64 20.80
N LYS A 524 5.18 -7.45 21.04
CA LYS A 524 4.52 -6.14 20.90
C LYS A 524 3.18 -5.99 21.67
N ASP A 525 2.98 -6.76 22.74
CA ASP A 525 1.70 -6.81 23.47
C ASP A 525 1.26 -5.46 24.04
N LYS A 526 2.20 -4.68 24.58
CA LYS A 526 1.92 -3.34 25.14
C LYS A 526 1.57 -2.34 24.05
N GLU A 527 2.30 -2.40 22.94
CA GLU A 527 2.11 -1.54 21.78
C GLU A 527 0.75 -1.83 21.13
N VAL A 528 0.39 -3.10 20.95
CA VAL A 528 -0.93 -3.49 20.44
C VAL A 528 -2.04 -3.00 21.37
N ALA A 529 -1.90 -3.14 22.69
CA ALA A 529 -2.89 -2.64 23.65
C ALA A 529 -3.08 -1.11 23.52
N PHE A 530 -1.99 -0.35 23.50
CA PHE A 530 -2.00 1.11 23.34
C PHE A 530 -2.69 1.53 22.03
N TRP A 531 -2.26 0.99 20.89
CA TRP A 531 -2.79 1.39 19.58
C TRP A 531 -4.23 0.94 19.35
N THR A 532 -4.67 -0.16 19.98
CA THR A 532 -6.05 -0.62 19.92
C THR A 532 -6.96 0.30 20.74
N GLU A 533 -6.54 0.68 21.95
CA GLU A 533 -7.30 1.59 22.82
C GLU A 533 -7.42 2.99 22.18
N LEU A 534 -6.33 3.52 21.63
CA LEU A 534 -6.33 4.81 20.95
C LEU A 534 -7.36 4.85 19.80
N ARG A 535 -7.33 3.85 18.91
CA ARG A 535 -8.29 3.76 17.78
C ARG A 535 -9.74 3.58 18.26
N ALA A 536 -9.95 2.84 19.34
CA ALA A 536 -11.29 2.63 19.89
C ALA A 536 -11.86 3.94 20.47
N ASN A 537 -11.03 4.74 21.15
CA ASN A 537 -11.42 6.04 21.67
C ASN A 537 -11.74 7.02 20.54
N GLU A 538 -10.92 7.09 19.50
CA GLU A 538 -11.19 7.89 18.30
C GLU A 538 -12.50 7.48 17.60
N ALA A 539 -12.74 6.17 17.46
CA ALA A 539 -13.98 5.66 16.87
C ALA A 539 -15.20 6.00 17.75
N ALA A 540 -15.04 5.94 19.07
CA ALA A 540 -16.08 6.35 20.01
C ALA A 540 -16.39 7.85 19.92
N GLU A 541 -15.36 8.69 19.80
CA GLU A 541 -15.48 10.15 19.57
C GLU A 541 -16.14 10.49 18.23
N ARG A 542 -15.80 9.74 17.16
CA ARG A 542 -16.51 9.84 15.87
C ARG A 542 -17.96 9.38 15.97
N SER A 543 -18.27 8.40 16.83
CA SER A 543 -19.65 7.91 17.03
C SER A 543 -20.50 8.84 17.90
N THR A 544 -19.90 9.60 18.81
CA THR A 544 -20.59 10.62 19.62
C THR A 544 -20.89 11.89 18.84
N GLN A 545 -20.15 12.15 17.74
CA GLN A 545 -20.59 13.03 16.67
C GLN A 545 -21.76 12.38 15.91
N ARG A 546 -23.00 12.60 16.40
CA ARG A 546 -24.24 12.15 15.74
C ARG A 546 -24.40 12.83 14.38
N HIS A 547 -23.74 12.32 13.36
CA HIS A 547 -24.06 12.66 11.98
C HIS A 547 -25.42 12.05 11.62
N PRO A 548 -26.41 12.85 11.21
CA PRO A 548 -27.68 12.34 10.74
C PRO A 548 -27.43 11.40 9.55
N SER A 549 -28.03 10.21 9.58
CA SER A 549 -27.81 9.13 8.61
C SER A 549 -28.25 9.45 7.17
N SER A 550 -28.86 10.62 6.95
CA SER A 550 -29.29 11.08 5.62
C SER A 550 -29.06 12.59 5.47
N PRO A 551 -28.62 13.05 4.28
CA PRO A 551 -28.46 14.47 4.02
C PRO A 551 -29.81 15.21 4.06
N PRO A 552 -29.83 16.48 4.50
CA PRO A 552 -31.07 17.20 4.75
C PRO A 552 -31.78 17.56 3.45
N ILE A 553 -33.07 17.25 3.36
CA ILE A 553 -33.95 17.70 2.26
C ILE A 553 -35.03 18.62 2.83
N VAL A 554 -35.15 19.83 2.27
CA VAL A 554 -36.13 20.83 2.70
C VAL A 554 -37.05 21.20 1.54
N ASN A 555 -38.33 21.45 1.83
CA ASN A 555 -39.29 21.99 0.87
C ASN A 555 -39.22 23.52 0.87
N THR A 556 -39.01 24.14 -0.28
CA THR A 556 -39.25 25.57 -0.50
C THR A 556 -40.53 25.77 -1.30
N VAL A 557 -40.98 27.02 -1.45
CA VAL A 557 -42.14 27.34 -2.30
C VAL A 557 -41.87 27.08 -3.78
N GLN A 558 -40.59 27.06 -4.20
CA GLN A 558 -40.18 26.74 -5.57
C GLN A 558 -39.92 25.25 -5.79
N GLY A 559 -39.51 24.50 -4.76
CA GLY A 559 -39.32 23.05 -4.87
C GLY A 559 -38.41 22.48 -3.77
N LYS A 560 -38.05 21.19 -3.89
CA LYS A 560 -37.20 20.51 -2.89
C LYS A 560 -35.73 20.84 -3.08
N VAL A 561 -34.99 21.05 -2.00
CA VAL A 561 -33.53 21.26 -2.00
C VAL A 561 -32.83 20.26 -1.11
N LEU A 562 -31.73 19.69 -1.61
CA LEU A 562 -30.83 18.79 -0.88
C LEU A 562 -29.61 19.57 -0.40
N GLY A 563 -29.34 19.56 0.90
CA GLY A 563 -28.17 20.16 1.52
C GLY A 563 -27.18 19.12 2.05
N LYS A 564 -26.22 19.56 2.86
CA LYS A 564 -25.28 18.72 3.60
C LYS A 564 -25.21 19.15 5.07
N TYR A 565 -24.85 18.23 5.96
CA TYR A 565 -24.52 18.56 7.34
C TYR A 565 -23.02 18.86 7.45
N VAL A 566 -22.66 19.86 8.24
CA VAL A 566 -21.27 20.14 8.63
C VAL A 566 -21.21 20.21 10.14
N SER A 567 -20.32 19.43 10.73
CA SER A 567 -20.04 19.49 12.16
C SER A 567 -19.07 20.63 12.43
N LEU A 568 -19.32 21.38 13.49
CA LEU A 568 -18.40 22.39 14.00
C LEU A 568 -17.80 21.88 15.29
N GLU A 569 -16.49 21.97 15.41
CA GLU A 569 -15.76 21.58 16.60
C GLU A 569 -16.27 22.35 17.83
N GLY A 570 -16.43 21.65 18.96
CA GLY A 570 -17.03 22.22 20.17
C GLY A 570 -18.56 22.37 20.15
N PHE A 571 -19.25 22.03 19.05
CA PHE A 571 -20.71 22.08 18.96
C PHE A 571 -21.34 20.69 18.88
N PRO A 572 -22.31 20.35 19.75
CA PRO A 572 -22.91 19.02 19.79
C PRO A 572 -23.92 18.75 18.67
N GLN A 573 -24.35 19.79 17.91
CA GLN A 573 -25.30 19.65 16.82
C GLN A 573 -24.67 20.10 15.49
N PRO A 574 -24.79 19.32 14.42
CA PRO A 574 -24.29 19.72 13.11
C PRO A 574 -25.17 20.83 12.51
N VAL A 575 -24.55 21.69 11.73
CA VAL A 575 -25.23 22.76 10.98
C VAL A 575 -25.64 22.21 9.62
N ALA A 576 -26.91 22.36 9.24
CA ALA A 576 -27.36 22.05 7.90
C ALA A 576 -27.03 23.21 6.96
N ILE A 577 -26.42 22.89 5.83
CA ILE A 577 -25.94 23.86 4.84
C ILE A 577 -26.58 23.55 3.47
N PHE A 578 -27.14 24.57 2.85
CA PHE A 578 -27.67 24.54 1.48
C PHE A 578 -26.98 25.61 0.66
N LEU A 579 -26.12 25.20 -0.26
CA LEU A 579 -25.31 26.06 -1.10
C LEU A 579 -25.91 26.12 -2.51
N GLY A 580 -26.14 27.31 -3.04
CA GLY A 580 -26.63 27.45 -4.42
C GLY A 580 -28.13 27.33 -4.60
N VAL A 581 -28.95 27.79 -3.64
CA VAL A 581 -30.41 27.80 -3.76
C VAL A 581 -30.85 29.01 -4.62
N PRO A 582 -31.45 28.81 -5.81
CA PRO A 582 -31.81 29.93 -6.68
C PRO A 582 -32.95 30.75 -6.06
N PHE A 583 -32.81 32.08 -6.02
CA PHE A 583 -33.86 32.98 -5.53
C PHE A 583 -34.49 33.83 -6.65
N ALA A 584 -33.81 33.97 -7.79
CA ALA A 584 -34.30 34.69 -8.96
C ALA A 584 -33.93 33.95 -10.26
N LYS A 585 -34.58 34.32 -11.36
CA LYS A 585 -34.16 33.88 -12.70
C LYS A 585 -32.78 34.44 -13.02
N PRO A 586 -31.93 33.69 -13.71
CA PRO A 586 -30.63 34.20 -14.12
C PRO A 586 -30.82 35.40 -15.07
N PRO A 587 -30.07 36.51 -14.89
CA PRO A 587 -30.18 37.73 -15.68
C PRO A 587 -29.56 37.59 -17.08
N LEU A 588 -29.87 36.48 -17.77
CA LEU A 588 -29.33 36.11 -19.08
C LEU A 588 -30.27 36.54 -20.20
N GLY A 589 -29.71 36.74 -21.40
CA GLY A 589 -30.48 37.02 -22.61
C GLY A 589 -31.39 38.24 -22.46
N SER A 590 -32.69 38.06 -22.70
CA SER A 590 -33.69 39.13 -22.59
C SER A 590 -33.94 39.63 -21.16
N LEU A 591 -33.45 38.91 -20.14
CA LEU A 591 -33.56 39.33 -18.74
C LEU A 591 -32.41 40.23 -18.29
N ARG A 592 -31.35 40.35 -19.11
CA ARG A 592 -30.23 41.23 -18.82
C ARG A 592 -30.70 42.69 -18.74
N PHE A 593 -30.31 43.38 -17.67
CA PHE A 593 -30.72 44.77 -17.37
C PHE A 593 -32.23 44.98 -17.12
N THR A 594 -32.98 43.91 -16.88
CA THR A 594 -34.38 44.00 -16.42
C THR A 594 -34.46 43.84 -14.91
N PRO A 595 -35.54 44.31 -14.24
CA PRO A 595 -35.77 44.00 -12.84
C PRO A 595 -35.74 42.48 -12.57
N PRO A 596 -35.11 42.00 -11.49
CA PRO A 596 -35.04 40.58 -11.17
C PRO A 596 -36.42 39.92 -11.15
N GLN A 597 -36.53 38.77 -11.80
CA GLN A 597 -37.76 37.98 -11.81
C GLN A 597 -37.66 36.80 -10.82
N PRO A 598 -38.76 36.37 -10.19
CA PRO A 598 -38.77 35.21 -9.29
C PRO A 598 -38.26 33.93 -9.96
N ALA A 599 -37.52 33.11 -9.22
CA ALA A 599 -37.06 31.81 -9.71
C ALA A 599 -38.24 30.91 -10.13
N GLU A 600 -38.04 30.15 -11.22
CA GLU A 600 -39.02 29.17 -11.69
C GLU A 600 -39.13 28.00 -10.70
N PRO A 601 -40.34 27.48 -10.44
CA PRO A 601 -40.51 26.29 -9.62
C PRO A 601 -39.95 25.04 -10.32
N TRP A 602 -39.53 24.05 -9.52
CA TRP A 602 -38.98 22.78 -10.00
C TRP A 602 -39.64 21.59 -9.30
N SER A 603 -39.77 20.47 -10.02
CA SER A 603 -40.45 19.25 -9.54
C SER A 603 -39.52 18.18 -8.96
N PHE A 604 -38.20 18.31 -9.15
CA PHE A 604 -37.18 17.36 -8.67
C PHE A 604 -36.54 17.82 -7.36
N VAL A 605 -35.64 17.03 -6.78
CA VAL A 605 -34.81 17.48 -5.64
C VAL A 605 -33.58 18.18 -6.20
N LYS A 606 -33.46 19.49 -6.02
CA LYS A 606 -32.33 20.26 -6.52
C LYS A 606 -31.12 20.09 -5.59
N ASN A 607 -29.99 19.69 -6.16
CA ASN A 607 -28.75 19.52 -5.41
C ASN A 607 -28.16 20.89 -5.05
N ALA A 608 -28.08 21.18 -3.75
CA ALA A 608 -27.56 22.40 -3.18
C ALA A 608 -26.42 22.11 -2.19
N THR A 609 -25.47 21.26 -2.57
CA THR A 609 -24.31 20.87 -1.72
C THR A 609 -23.00 21.56 -2.11
N SER A 610 -22.99 22.38 -3.16
CA SER A 610 -21.80 23.05 -3.71
C SER A 610 -22.01 24.55 -3.89
N TYR A 611 -20.95 25.34 -3.75
CA TYR A 611 -21.03 26.79 -3.94
C TYR A 611 -21.47 27.16 -5.36
N PRO A 612 -22.40 28.13 -5.51
CA PRO A 612 -22.80 28.64 -6.81
C PRO A 612 -21.72 29.56 -7.41
N PRO A 613 -21.78 29.86 -8.72
CA PRO A 613 -20.96 30.90 -9.30
C PRO A 613 -21.21 32.26 -8.63
N MET A 614 -20.15 33.04 -8.46
CA MET A 614 -20.25 34.45 -8.08
C MET A 614 -20.64 35.29 -9.28
N CYS A 615 -21.25 36.45 -9.02
CA CYS A 615 -21.63 37.36 -10.09
C CYS A 615 -20.40 37.87 -10.85
N SER A 616 -20.56 38.00 -12.17
CA SER A 616 -19.52 38.51 -13.07
C SER A 616 -18.87 39.79 -12.53
N GLN A 617 -17.58 39.68 -12.22
CA GLN A 617 -16.71 40.75 -11.73
C GLN A 617 -15.28 40.47 -12.22
N ASP A 618 -14.34 41.38 -11.97
CA ASP A 618 -12.93 41.15 -12.31
C ASP A 618 -12.39 39.88 -11.63
N PRO A 619 -12.00 38.84 -12.38
CA PRO A 619 -11.64 37.55 -11.78
C PRO A 619 -10.37 37.59 -10.94
N ALA A 620 -9.42 38.48 -11.26
CA ALA A 620 -8.15 38.59 -10.56
C ALA A 620 -8.34 39.27 -9.20
N ALA A 621 -8.99 40.45 -9.20
CA ALA A 621 -9.35 41.16 -7.98
C ALA A 621 -10.35 40.36 -7.13
N GLY A 622 -11.32 39.69 -7.76
CA GLY A 622 -12.29 38.85 -7.07
C GLY A 622 -11.66 37.67 -6.33
N LYS A 623 -10.70 37.00 -6.96
CA LYS A 623 -9.92 35.92 -6.31
C LYS A 623 -9.07 36.46 -5.17
N LEU A 624 -8.33 37.55 -5.40
CA LEU A 624 -7.47 38.18 -4.40
C LEU A 624 -8.27 38.66 -3.18
N LEU A 625 -9.41 39.33 -3.39
CA LEU A 625 -10.26 39.80 -2.29
C LEU A 625 -10.90 38.62 -1.54
N SER A 626 -11.31 37.56 -2.23
CA SER A 626 -11.85 36.37 -1.58
C SER A 626 -10.79 35.65 -0.74
N SER A 627 -9.52 35.63 -1.15
CA SER A 627 -8.45 35.01 -0.35
C SER A 627 -8.08 35.88 0.85
N LEU A 628 -8.12 37.21 0.72
CA LEU A 628 -7.75 38.13 1.80
C LEU A 628 -8.85 38.32 2.86
N PHE A 629 -10.13 38.24 2.48
CA PHE A 629 -11.26 38.59 3.35
C PHE A 629 -12.23 37.44 3.61
N THR A 630 -11.78 36.18 3.48
CA THR A 630 -12.58 35.00 3.83
C THR A 630 -12.57 34.71 5.33
N ASN A 631 -13.70 34.24 5.85
CA ASN A 631 -13.84 33.69 7.20
C ASN A 631 -13.83 32.15 7.22
N ARG A 632 -13.36 31.53 6.13
CA ARG A 632 -13.32 30.09 5.93
C ARG A 632 -11.88 29.62 5.91
N LYS A 633 -11.63 28.45 6.49
CA LYS A 633 -10.32 27.77 6.47
C LYS A 633 -10.03 27.16 5.08
N GLU A 634 -11.07 26.82 4.31
CA GLU A 634 -10.99 26.22 2.97
C GLU A 634 -10.86 27.26 1.84
N SER A 635 -9.96 26.99 0.89
CA SER A 635 -9.91 27.70 -0.39
C SER A 635 -10.93 27.10 -1.36
N ILE A 636 -11.87 27.92 -1.85
CA ILE A 636 -12.89 27.47 -2.80
C ILE A 636 -12.56 27.91 -4.23
N PRO A 637 -12.64 27.03 -5.23
CA PRO A 637 -12.45 27.42 -6.62
C PRO A 637 -13.58 28.37 -7.07
N LEU A 638 -13.23 29.64 -7.26
CA LEU A 638 -14.17 30.69 -7.62
C LEU A 638 -14.51 30.62 -9.11
N GLN A 639 -15.78 30.36 -9.41
CA GLN A 639 -16.35 30.51 -10.74
C GLN A 639 -17.16 31.80 -10.81
N PHE A 640 -17.02 32.53 -11.91
CA PHE A 640 -17.77 33.77 -12.17
C PHE A 640 -18.74 33.55 -13.32
N SER A 641 -19.98 33.99 -13.14
CA SER A 641 -21.04 33.85 -14.14
C SER A 641 -22.06 34.97 -14.01
N GLU A 642 -22.76 35.31 -15.11
CA GLU A 642 -23.97 36.13 -15.03
C GLU A 642 -25.13 35.34 -14.39
N ASP A 643 -25.10 34.01 -14.46
CA ASP A 643 -25.96 33.12 -13.67
C ASP A 643 -25.40 32.95 -12.26
N CYS A 644 -25.72 33.90 -11.38
CA CYS A 644 -25.16 34.01 -10.03
C CYS A 644 -26.19 34.29 -8.92
N LEU A 645 -27.48 34.33 -9.23
CA LEU A 645 -28.53 34.75 -8.28
C LEU A 645 -28.98 33.60 -7.37
N TYR A 646 -28.08 33.22 -6.45
CA TYR A 646 -28.23 32.10 -5.53
C TYR A 646 -28.04 32.52 -4.07
N LEU A 647 -28.67 31.76 -3.16
CA LEU A 647 -28.50 31.86 -1.72
C LEU A 647 -27.63 30.72 -1.21
N ASN A 648 -26.84 31.01 -0.18
CA ASN A 648 -26.21 30.02 0.67
C ASN A 648 -26.86 30.13 2.06
N ILE A 649 -27.48 29.04 2.52
CA ILE A 649 -28.27 28.99 3.75
C ILE A 649 -27.54 28.08 4.73
N TYR A 650 -27.33 28.57 5.95
CA TYR A 650 -26.72 27.85 7.06
C TYR A 650 -27.73 27.87 8.20
N THR A 651 -28.15 26.71 8.68
CA THR A 651 -29.13 26.61 9.77
C THR A 651 -28.68 25.63 10.85
N PRO A 652 -28.65 26.06 12.12
CA PRO A 652 -28.40 25.17 13.25
C PRO A 652 -29.66 24.39 13.65
N ALA A 653 -30.78 24.58 12.94
CA ALA A 653 -32.03 23.90 13.26
C ALA A 653 -31.92 22.38 13.04
N ASP A 654 -32.43 21.62 13.98
CA ASP A 654 -32.55 20.16 13.87
C ASP A 654 -33.65 19.80 12.84
N LEU A 655 -33.23 19.62 11.59
CA LEU A 655 -34.12 19.27 10.47
C LEU A 655 -34.59 17.81 10.51
N THR A 656 -34.12 16.99 11.45
CA THR A 656 -34.57 15.60 11.61
C THR A 656 -35.87 15.50 12.42
N LYS A 657 -36.17 16.53 13.22
CA LYS A 657 -37.43 16.64 13.95
C LYS A 657 -38.45 17.32 13.04
N SER A 658 -39.57 16.66 12.80
CA SER A 658 -40.70 17.28 12.11
C SER A 658 -41.29 18.39 12.99
N MET A 659 -40.76 19.61 12.90
CA MET A 659 -41.47 20.77 13.42
C MET A 659 -42.58 21.10 12.44
N ARG A 660 -43.82 20.82 12.86
CA ARG A 660 -45.00 21.54 12.37
C ARG A 660 -44.85 22.98 12.85
N LEU A 661 -44.49 23.88 11.95
CA LEU A 661 -44.77 25.31 12.07
C LEU A 661 -45.86 25.65 11.07
#